data_AF-A0AA94PNN0-F1
#
_entry.id   AF-A0AA94PNN0-F1
#
_cell.length_a   1.000
_cell.length_b   1.000
_cell.length_c   1.000
_cell.angle_alpha   90.00
_cell.angle_beta   90.00
_cell.angle_gamma   90.00
#
_symmetry.space_group_name_H-M   'P 1'
#
loop_
_entity.id
_entity.type
_entity.pdbx_description
1 polymer ?
#
loop_
_entity_poly.entity_id
_entity_poly.type
_entity_poly.pdbx_seq_one_letter_code
_entity_poly.pdbx_strand_id
1 'polypeptide(L)'
;MRTRAAQRSIAPALSLTEETIHQEYVTAMCGIASFLSNKKWLETPDSTWLFALETAFADIRDTPDLLRAAAPLADLAARFHDLMSFGLHMQLVADPATRQTLESLRDTIRSLGNAAAVKLEQGPRTDELEGLRESLDDYLWQIEQEVLVNADRTLRLMPPSLAGDTASRDRHFLAWGTEMVLQSIDKLEVRGRDSAGVAVAFVLPQGRDPELGLSADQKSQLCDRCSIGNADTRQVLVRKLPDGRTACRFLYKVAQLVGQLGDNGAALREFITNDELLWSMAEGLTTLNIIAHTRWASNGIISVPNCHPVDGLVEGDMSTGLEKTMFVLNGDVDNYRTLVEESVISKGAHIPSVISTDAKILPVLFHLGVEDTGSAEERFRSVLKRCEGSLAVVMQNLSDFDSQFLAQKGSGQSFYIGRINDGWLVASEAYGMAARARSSYPVAVHKLGGVSVVLKDTDPDGAVPVARYLDNGEPVTLAEEKIEIFSRDIFRGEYTHYIEKEIHEASDSVRNTLHGKYLKKKGAVEFLPEGFGRGPALVERVRDASRPLKRIICVGQGTAAVAAMAVARLLRRTLAPLCSTGGLAIESYTGSELIGFMGDEAMDDVFLIPVSQSGTTTDTNRVVDLCRDRGAWVNCIVNRRNSPLVQKSDSHIYTSNGRDVEMAVASTKAFYSQIAAGKLLSLWLADILSTMDGQTIRTEIEALEGLPDKIDKVLENKDAIGEVAKKYAPVHRYWALVGNGANCVAAQEVRIKLSELCYKSIPCDVTEDKKHIDLSTEPLTLVMASDLPEMVVTDTVKETTIFKAHNGSPIVFCAEDEDRFDRVAEATIKVPRAGGGLDFVLETVAGHWWGVCAAKAIDGHAEPFRAARVLLGEMIEDAAKFDRGTLLVALNKCVERIASGATDSALPARVAASLANYMLWLVNQSEAICVSEARLADILTILNKAIEEMTRPIDTIRHQAKTVTVGISRPQG
;
A
#
# COMPACT_ATOMS: atom_id res chain seq x y z
N MET A 1 30.16 43.86 13.49
CA MET A 1 30.58 45.26 13.22
C MET A 1 31.04 45.32 11.76
N ARG A 2 30.54 46.09 10.80
CA ARG A 2 29.60 47.22 10.61
C ARG A 2 29.03 47.03 9.17
N THR A 3 27.72 47.04 8.90
CA THR A 3 26.91 48.17 8.34
C THR A 3 27.64 48.96 7.23
N ARG A 4 27.13 49.28 6.02
CA ARG A 4 25.81 49.69 5.46
C ARG A 4 25.95 49.69 3.91
N ALA A 5 24.98 49.23 3.11
CA ALA A 5 23.83 49.96 2.53
C ALA A 5 24.14 51.15 1.58
N ALA A 6 23.68 51.05 0.33
CA ALA A 6 23.22 52.17 -0.50
C ALA A 6 22.26 51.71 -1.61
N GLN A 7 21.02 52.22 -1.57
CA GLN A 7 19.96 52.11 -2.57
C GLN A 7 20.14 53.13 -3.71
N ARG A 8 19.60 52.81 -4.91
CA ARG A 8 18.62 53.60 -5.70
C ARG A 8 18.39 52.92 -7.05
N SER A 9 17.21 52.32 -7.25
CA SER A 9 16.01 52.85 -7.92
C SER A 9 16.00 52.59 -9.42
N ILE A 10 14.96 51.92 -9.92
CA ILE A 10 14.02 52.37 -10.97
C ILE A 10 13.08 51.19 -11.30
N ALA A 11 11.78 51.46 -11.25
CA ALA A 11 10.70 50.73 -11.92
C ALA A 11 9.92 51.78 -12.76
N PRO A 12 9.05 51.44 -13.75
CA PRO A 12 8.34 50.16 -13.86
C PRO A 12 8.07 49.60 -15.28
N ALA A 13 7.47 48.40 -15.25
CA ALA A 13 6.56 47.77 -16.23
C ALA A 13 7.14 46.95 -17.40
N LEU A 14 7.05 45.63 -17.25
CA LEU A 14 6.41 44.73 -18.23
C LEU A 14 5.94 43.45 -17.52
N SER A 15 4.70 43.10 -17.79
CA SER A 15 3.91 42.00 -17.23
C SER A 15 4.46 40.63 -17.61
N LEU A 16 4.74 39.78 -16.61
CA LEU A 16 4.79 38.33 -16.76
C LEU A 16 4.06 37.69 -15.59
N THR A 17 3.19 36.77 -15.95
CA THR A 17 2.30 35.96 -15.13
C THR A 17 3.09 35.12 -14.12
N GLU A 18 2.79 35.28 -12.83
CA GLU A 18 3.27 34.41 -11.76
C GLU A 18 2.51 33.07 -11.79
N GLU A 19 3.10 32.04 -12.39
CA GLU A 19 2.79 30.65 -12.05
C GLU A 19 3.64 30.28 -10.84
N THR A 20 3.01 30.26 -9.66
CA THR A 20 3.62 29.77 -8.43
C THR A 20 3.73 28.24 -8.51
N ILE A 21 4.97 27.74 -8.49
CA ILE A 21 5.27 26.31 -8.37
C ILE A 21 4.85 25.87 -6.97
N HIS A 22 3.68 25.24 -6.85
CA HIS A 22 3.29 24.50 -5.66
C HIS A 22 4.13 23.20 -5.60
N GLN A 23 5.03 23.11 -4.62
CA GLN A 23 5.59 21.82 -4.21
C GLN A 23 4.47 21.03 -3.54
N GLU A 24 3.98 19.99 -4.23
CA GLU A 24 3.02 19.02 -3.68
C GLU A 24 3.71 18.22 -2.57
N TYR A 25 3.32 18.46 -1.32
CA TYR A 25 3.64 17.57 -0.21
C TYR A 25 2.76 16.32 -0.32
N VAL A 26 3.37 15.17 -0.59
CA VAL A 26 2.69 13.86 -0.57
C VAL A 26 2.33 13.52 0.88
N THR A 27 1.04 13.52 1.20
CA THR A 27 0.47 13.29 2.54
C THR A 27 0.29 11.80 2.86
N ALA A 28 0.31 11.50 4.16
CA ALA A 28 0.17 10.16 4.73
C ALA A 28 -1.16 9.48 4.33
N MET A 29 -1.12 8.26 3.77
CA MET A 29 -2.37 7.53 3.44
C MET A 29 -2.97 6.84 4.67
N CYS A 30 -4.16 7.31 5.02
CA CYS A 30 -5.12 6.64 5.89
C CYS A 30 -6.12 5.84 5.01
N GLY A 31 -6.88 4.92 5.61
CA GLY A 31 -7.93 4.17 4.92
C GLY A 31 -9.31 4.67 5.32
N ILE A 32 -10.20 4.91 4.35
CA ILE A 32 -11.63 5.16 4.60
C ILE A 32 -12.46 4.08 3.93
N ALA A 33 -13.46 3.58 4.64
CA ALA A 33 -14.51 2.76 4.07
C ALA A 33 -15.87 3.17 4.64
N SER A 34 -16.91 3.18 3.82
CA SER A 34 -18.26 3.47 4.29
C SER A 34 -19.33 2.72 3.49
N PHE A 35 -20.46 2.48 4.13
CA PHE A 35 -21.61 1.83 3.53
C PHE A 35 -22.90 2.59 3.85
N LEU A 36 -23.71 2.85 2.83
CA LEU A 36 -25.06 3.39 2.97
C LEU A 36 -26.04 2.41 2.29
N SER A 37 -26.90 1.77 3.08
CA SER A 37 -27.86 0.79 2.57
C SER A 37 -28.98 1.43 1.77
N ASN A 38 -29.46 0.76 0.73
CA ASN A 38 -30.77 1.04 0.12
C ASN A 38 -31.87 0.19 0.79
N LYS A 39 -33.02 -0.01 0.12
CA LYS A 39 -34.12 -0.86 0.61
C LYS A 39 -34.19 -2.26 -0.03
N LYS A 40 -33.33 -2.59 -0.99
CA LYS A 40 -33.37 -3.88 -1.71
C LYS A 40 -33.06 -5.08 -0.84
N TRP A 41 -32.27 -4.89 0.22
CA TRP A 41 -31.97 -5.96 1.19
C TRP A 41 -33.21 -6.51 1.90
N LEU A 42 -34.37 -5.84 1.82
CA LEU A 42 -35.66 -6.33 2.31
C LEU A 42 -36.36 -7.29 1.35
N GLU A 43 -35.93 -7.35 0.08
CA GLU A 43 -36.54 -8.18 -0.95
C GLU A 43 -36.11 -9.65 -0.81
N THR A 44 -36.91 -10.54 -1.38
CA THR A 44 -36.57 -11.97 -1.45
C THR A 44 -35.62 -12.19 -2.63
N PRO A 45 -34.42 -12.75 -2.40
CA PRO A 45 -33.45 -13.02 -3.46
C PRO A 45 -33.92 -14.13 -4.42
N ASP A 46 -33.54 -13.99 -5.70
CA ASP A 46 -33.60 -15.08 -6.68
C ASP A 46 -32.25 -15.80 -6.72
N SER A 47 -32.23 -17.08 -6.34
CA SER A 47 -31.06 -17.97 -6.44
C SER A 47 -31.20 -19.06 -7.49
N THR A 48 -32.28 -19.07 -8.28
CA THR A 48 -32.54 -20.15 -9.24
C THR A 48 -31.45 -20.27 -10.31
N TRP A 49 -30.76 -19.17 -10.59
CA TRP A 49 -29.61 -19.11 -11.49
C TRP A 49 -28.40 -19.94 -11.02
N LEU A 50 -28.23 -20.17 -9.71
CA LEU A 50 -27.13 -20.97 -9.18
C LEU A 50 -27.22 -22.43 -9.64
N PHE A 51 -28.42 -23.01 -9.65
CA PHE A 51 -28.62 -24.39 -10.12
C PHE A 51 -28.36 -24.53 -11.62
N ALA A 52 -28.73 -23.51 -12.40
CA ALA A 52 -28.43 -23.48 -13.84
C ALA A 52 -26.92 -23.41 -14.09
N LEU A 53 -26.20 -22.57 -13.34
CA LEU A 53 -24.73 -22.50 -13.40
C LEU A 53 -24.08 -23.80 -12.96
N GLU A 54 -24.52 -24.40 -11.86
CA GLU A 54 -23.99 -25.68 -11.36
C GLU A 54 -24.09 -26.76 -12.44
N THR A 55 -25.26 -26.86 -13.08
CA THR A 55 -25.48 -27.80 -14.19
C THR A 55 -24.53 -27.49 -15.36
N ALA A 56 -24.42 -26.23 -15.76
CA ALA A 56 -23.55 -25.83 -16.88
C ALA A 56 -22.07 -26.14 -16.62
N PHE A 57 -21.57 -25.90 -15.40
CA PHE A 57 -20.20 -26.25 -15.02
C PHE A 57 -20.00 -27.76 -14.92
N ALA A 58 -20.97 -28.50 -14.35
CA ALA A 58 -20.91 -29.95 -14.24
C ALA A 58 -20.83 -30.64 -15.61
N ASP A 59 -21.55 -30.13 -16.61
CA ASP A 59 -21.54 -30.64 -17.99
C ASP A 59 -20.18 -30.48 -18.69
N ILE A 60 -19.31 -29.59 -18.18
CA ILE A 60 -18.01 -29.26 -18.78
C ILE A 60 -16.86 -29.95 -18.03
N ARG A 61 -17.02 -30.24 -16.74
CA ARG A 61 -15.97 -30.76 -15.84
C ARG A 61 -15.15 -31.89 -16.45
N ASP A 62 -15.83 -32.85 -17.08
CA ASP A 62 -15.23 -34.08 -17.60
C ASP A 62 -14.93 -34.00 -19.12
N THR A 63 -15.04 -32.80 -19.72
CA THR A 63 -14.79 -32.59 -21.16
C THR A 63 -13.33 -32.20 -21.44
N PRO A 64 -12.74 -32.65 -22.57
CA PRO A 64 -11.38 -32.26 -22.94
C PRO A 64 -11.25 -30.81 -23.44
N ASP A 65 -12.38 -30.17 -23.78
CA ASP A 65 -12.44 -28.79 -24.27
C ASP A 65 -12.74 -27.80 -23.14
N LEU A 66 -11.68 -27.45 -22.41
CA LEU A 66 -11.76 -26.53 -21.26
C LEU A 66 -12.29 -25.14 -21.64
N LEU A 67 -12.12 -24.68 -22.89
CA LEU A 67 -12.58 -23.35 -23.32
C LEU A 67 -14.10 -23.19 -23.24
N ARG A 68 -14.85 -24.30 -23.21
CA ARG A 68 -16.29 -24.27 -22.98
C ARG A 68 -16.68 -23.68 -21.62
N ALA A 69 -15.77 -23.69 -20.64
CA ALA A 69 -15.98 -23.07 -19.34
C ALA A 69 -16.05 -21.53 -19.39
N ALA A 70 -15.59 -20.90 -20.48
CA ALA A 70 -15.65 -19.44 -20.63
C ALA A 70 -17.07 -18.88 -20.61
N ALA A 71 -18.05 -19.59 -21.19
CA ALA A 71 -19.44 -19.15 -21.22
C ALA A 71 -20.11 -19.13 -19.82
N PRO A 72 -20.13 -20.23 -19.04
CA PRO A 72 -20.70 -20.20 -17.70
C PRO A 72 -19.90 -19.31 -16.72
N LEU A 73 -18.60 -19.11 -16.95
CA LEU A 73 -17.84 -18.08 -16.22
C LEU A 73 -18.31 -16.67 -16.53
N ALA A 74 -18.60 -16.36 -17.80
CA ALA A 74 -19.15 -15.06 -18.17
C ALA A 74 -20.56 -14.85 -17.57
N ASP A 75 -21.37 -15.90 -17.47
CA ASP A 75 -22.66 -15.85 -16.79
C ASP A 75 -22.49 -15.61 -15.28
N LEU A 76 -21.55 -16.29 -14.63
CA LEU A 76 -21.19 -16.05 -13.22
C LEU A 76 -20.69 -14.60 -13.02
N ALA A 77 -19.84 -14.11 -13.92
CA ALA A 77 -19.33 -12.74 -13.92
C ALA A 77 -20.44 -11.70 -14.02
N ALA A 78 -21.43 -11.94 -14.90
CA ALA A 78 -22.57 -11.06 -15.07
C ALA A 78 -23.48 -11.01 -13.82
N ARG A 79 -23.46 -12.06 -13.00
CA ARG A 79 -24.21 -12.16 -11.73
C ARG A 79 -23.37 -11.81 -10.50
N PHE A 80 -22.27 -11.08 -10.68
CA PHE A 80 -21.39 -10.63 -9.60
C PHE A 80 -22.16 -9.94 -8.45
N HIS A 81 -23.05 -9.00 -8.76
CA HIS A 81 -23.78 -8.27 -7.72
C HIS A 81 -24.78 -9.16 -6.96
N ASP A 82 -25.40 -10.13 -7.65
CA ASP A 82 -26.30 -11.12 -7.02
C ASP A 82 -25.52 -12.03 -6.08
N LEU A 83 -24.36 -12.51 -6.53
CA LEU A 83 -23.42 -13.34 -5.77
C LEU A 83 -22.91 -12.63 -4.50
N MET A 84 -22.72 -11.31 -4.56
CA MET A 84 -22.21 -10.53 -3.43
C MET A 84 -23.31 -9.94 -2.54
N SER A 85 -24.59 -10.16 -2.85
CA SER A 85 -25.73 -9.52 -2.17
C SER A 85 -25.99 -10.06 -0.75
N PHE A 86 -26.65 -9.24 0.08
CA PHE A 86 -27.18 -9.70 1.37
C PHE A 86 -28.25 -10.79 1.20
N GLY A 87 -29.04 -10.71 0.14
CA GLY A 87 -30.05 -11.72 -0.18
C GLY A 87 -29.43 -13.12 -0.27
N LEU A 88 -28.38 -13.30 -1.08
CA LEU A 88 -27.71 -14.58 -1.17
C LEU A 88 -27.07 -15.00 0.17
N HIS A 89 -26.48 -14.08 0.92
CA HIS A 89 -25.98 -14.38 2.26
C HIS A 89 -27.07 -15.02 3.14
N MET A 90 -28.28 -14.46 3.15
CA MET A 90 -29.40 -15.03 3.93
C MET A 90 -29.83 -16.41 3.43
N GLN A 91 -29.78 -16.67 2.12
CA GLN A 91 -30.07 -18.01 1.59
C GLN A 91 -29.01 -19.03 2.02
N LEU A 92 -27.73 -18.63 2.08
CA LEU A 92 -26.66 -19.52 2.57
C LEU A 92 -26.83 -19.90 4.04
N VAL A 93 -27.37 -18.99 4.85
CA VAL A 93 -27.68 -19.25 6.26
C VAL A 93 -28.94 -20.11 6.41
N ALA A 94 -29.97 -19.84 5.60
CA ALA A 94 -31.28 -20.47 5.76
C ALA A 94 -31.43 -21.82 5.05
N ASP A 95 -30.74 -22.02 3.92
CA ASP A 95 -30.90 -23.19 3.05
C ASP A 95 -29.56 -23.91 2.80
N PRO A 96 -29.36 -25.09 3.41
CA PRO A 96 -28.19 -25.92 3.16
C PRO A 96 -28.01 -26.30 1.69
N ALA A 97 -29.07 -26.40 0.88
CA ALA A 97 -28.97 -26.77 -0.53
C ALA A 97 -28.25 -25.67 -1.34
N THR A 98 -28.58 -24.40 -1.08
CA THR A 98 -27.88 -23.25 -1.69
C THR A 98 -26.38 -23.27 -1.37
N ARG A 99 -26.01 -23.57 -0.11
CA ARG A 99 -24.60 -23.70 0.30
C ARG A 99 -23.92 -24.86 -0.44
N GLN A 100 -24.57 -26.01 -0.52
CA GLN A 100 -24.06 -27.18 -1.23
C GLN A 100 -23.82 -26.91 -2.73
N THR A 101 -24.73 -26.19 -3.38
CA THR A 101 -24.57 -25.78 -4.79
C THR A 101 -23.35 -24.89 -5.00
N LEU A 102 -23.09 -23.92 -4.12
CA LEU A 102 -21.86 -23.10 -4.21
C LEU A 102 -20.58 -23.91 -3.93
N GLU A 103 -20.63 -24.85 -2.99
CA GLU A 103 -19.49 -25.75 -2.72
C GLU A 103 -19.19 -26.67 -3.91
N SER A 104 -20.23 -27.17 -4.58
CA SER A 104 -20.14 -27.96 -5.82
C SER A 104 -19.56 -27.14 -6.99
N LEU A 105 -20.00 -25.88 -7.14
CA LEU A 105 -19.44 -24.93 -8.10
C LEU A 105 -17.96 -24.65 -7.83
N ARG A 106 -17.60 -24.37 -6.58
CA ARG A 106 -16.20 -24.18 -6.13
C ARG A 106 -15.34 -25.38 -6.53
N ASP A 107 -15.79 -26.59 -6.23
CA ASP A 107 -15.01 -27.81 -6.49
C ASP A 107 -14.87 -28.08 -8.00
N THR A 108 -15.91 -27.79 -8.78
CA THR A 108 -15.89 -27.93 -10.24
C THR A 108 -14.96 -26.90 -10.89
N ILE A 109 -15.05 -25.63 -10.50
CA ILE A 109 -14.16 -24.56 -10.99
C ILE A 109 -12.70 -24.88 -10.62
N ARG A 110 -12.44 -25.36 -9.41
CA ARG A 110 -11.10 -25.81 -8.98
C ARG A 110 -10.58 -26.94 -9.86
N SER A 111 -11.41 -27.93 -10.15
CA SER A 111 -11.04 -29.05 -11.03
C SER A 111 -10.70 -28.56 -12.45
N LEU A 112 -11.52 -27.68 -13.02
CA LEU A 112 -11.28 -27.06 -14.33
C LEU A 112 -9.99 -26.22 -14.33
N GLY A 113 -9.75 -25.46 -13.27
CA GLY A 113 -8.53 -24.67 -13.11
C GLY A 113 -7.28 -25.55 -13.08
N ASN A 114 -7.31 -26.64 -12.31
CA ASN A 114 -6.23 -27.62 -12.28
C ASN A 114 -6.00 -28.28 -13.66
N ALA A 115 -7.08 -28.62 -14.38
CA ALA A 115 -6.98 -29.14 -15.73
C ALA A 115 -6.38 -28.11 -16.72
N ALA A 116 -6.75 -26.84 -16.58
CA ALA A 116 -6.20 -25.75 -17.39
C ALA A 116 -4.70 -25.56 -17.10
N ALA A 117 -4.28 -25.61 -15.83
CA ALA A 117 -2.87 -25.55 -15.44
C ALA A 117 -2.06 -26.70 -16.06
N VAL A 118 -2.54 -27.95 -15.94
CA VAL A 118 -1.89 -29.12 -16.57
C VAL A 118 -1.80 -28.96 -18.09
N LYS A 119 -2.85 -28.45 -18.74
CA LYS A 119 -2.87 -28.23 -20.19
C LYS A 119 -1.90 -27.11 -20.61
N LEU A 120 -1.75 -26.06 -19.81
CA LEU A 120 -0.78 -24.97 -20.00
C LEU A 120 0.67 -25.43 -19.78
N GLU A 121 0.90 -26.46 -18.97
CA GLU A 121 2.22 -27.07 -18.79
C GLU A 121 2.58 -28.03 -19.93
N GLN A 122 1.63 -28.83 -20.40
CA GLN A 122 1.87 -29.91 -21.36
C GLN A 122 1.67 -29.52 -22.83
N GLY A 123 1.00 -28.39 -23.10
CA GLY A 123 0.57 -27.98 -24.45
C GLY A 123 0.97 -26.56 -24.83
N PRO A 124 0.61 -26.11 -26.05
CA PRO A 124 0.77 -24.71 -26.44
C PRO A 124 -0.10 -23.84 -25.54
N ARG A 125 0.52 -22.85 -24.89
CA ARG A 125 -0.18 -21.83 -24.13
C ARG A 125 -0.82 -20.86 -25.12
N THR A 126 -2.12 -20.60 -24.96
CA THR A 126 -2.86 -19.64 -25.77
C THR A 126 -3.47 -18.59 -24.85
N ASP A 127 -3.62 -17.36 -25.33
CA ASP A 127 -4.19 -16.25 -24.56
C ASP A 127 -5.58 -16.59 -24.02
N GLU A 128 -6.37 -17.37 -24.76
CA GLU A 128 -7.70 -17.82 -24.33
C GLU A 128 -7.63 -18.79 -23.16
N LEU A 129 -6.66 -19.73 -23.17
CA LEU A 129 -6.51 -20.71 -22.10
C LEU A 129 -5.91 -20.08 -20.83
N GLU A 130 -4.99 -19.14 -20.99
CA GLU A 130 -4.42 -18.37 -19.86
C GLU A 130 -5.47 -17.43 -19.26
N GLY A 131 -6.19 -16.68 -20.09
CA GLY A 131 -7.29 -15.84 -19.65
C GLY A 131 -8.42 -16.65 -18.98
N LEU A 132 -8.69 -17.86 -19.47
CA LEU A 132 -9.60 -18.79 -18.83
C LEU A 132 -9.08 -19.23 -17.45
N ARG A 133 -7.82 -19.65 -17.34
CA ARG A 133 -7.21 -20.07 -16.06
C ARG A 133 -7.26 -18.94 -15.05
N GLU A 134 -6.85 -17.75 -15.44
CA GLU A 134 -6.90 -16.55 -14.60
C GLU A 134 -8.34 -16.28 -14.10
N SER A 135 -9.32 -16.35 -15.01
CA SER A 135 -10.73 -16.19 -14.66
C SER A 135 -11.22 -17.29 -13.71
N LEU A 136 -10.85 -18.55 -13.93
CA LEU A 136 -11.19 -19.67 -13.04
C LEU A 136 -10.64 -19.43 -11.62
N ASP A 137 -9.40 -18.96 -11.49
CA ASP A 137 -8.78 -18.68 -10.19
C ASP A 137 -9.45 -17.51 -9.47
N ASP A 138 -9.82 -16.47 -10.23
CA ASP A 138 -10.55 -15.30 -9.74
C ASP A 138 -11.94 -15.66 -9.21
N TYR A 139 -12.72 -16.41 -9.97
CA TYR A 139 -14.07 -16.81 -9.56
C TYR A 139 -14.08 -17.95 -8.52
N LEU A 140 -13.04 -18.80 -8.51
CA LEU A 140 -12.81 -19.74 -7.41
C LEU A 140 -12.60 -18.99 -6.10
N TRP A 141 -11.71 -18.00 -6.10
CA TRP A 141 -11.45 -17.16 -4.93
C TRP A 141 -12.71 -16.41 -4.48
N GLN A 142 -13.46 -15.84 -5.42
CA GLN A 142 -14.69 -15.15 -5.12
C GLN A 142 -15.69 -16.06 -4.38
N ILE A 143 -15.98 -17.26 -4.92
CA ILE A 143 -16.92 -18.18 -4.30
C ILE A 143 -16.39 -18.68 -2.95
N GLU A 144 -15.12 -19.07 -2.88
CA GLU A 144 -14.55 -19.68 -1.69
C GLU A 144 -14.34 -18.67 -0.56
N GLN A 145 -13.63 -17.57 -0.83
CA GLN A 145 -13.19 -16.63 0.19
C GLN A 145 -14.18 -15.49 0.42
N GLU A 146 -14.75 -14.93 -0.65
CA GLU A 146 -15.59 -13.73 -0.57
C GLU A 146 -17.07 -14.04 -0.31
N VAL A 147 -17.51 -15.27 -0.61
CA VAL A 147 -18.89 -15.73 -0.39
C VAL A 147 -18.96 -16.75 0.76
N LEU A 148 -18.42 -17.96 0.59
CA LEU A 148 -18.59 -19.06 1.55
C LEU A 148 -17.90 -18.77 2.90
N VAL A 149 -16.58 -18.53 2.90
CA VAL A 149 -15.84 -18.20 4.13
C VAL A 149 -16.34 -16.89 4.75
N ASN A 150 -16.75 -15.93 3.91
CA ASN A 150 -17.31 -14.67 4.39
C ASN A 150 -18.66 -14.84 5.10
N ALA A 151 -19.51 -15.76 4.65
CA ALA A 151 -20.77 -16.06 5.33
C ALA A 151 -20.48 -16.50 6.78
N ASP A 152 -19.52 -17.41 6.97
CA ASP A 152 -19.11 -17.85 8.31
C ASP A 152 -18.42 -16.73 9.13
N ARG A 153 -17.62 -15.86 8.50
CA ARG A 153 -17.06 -14.66 9.17
C ARG A 153 -18.16 -13.72 9.66
N THR A 154 -19.17 -13.48 8.84
CA THR A 154 -20.31 -12.61 9.18
C THR A 154 -21.07 -13.17 10.38
N LEU A 155 -21.33 -14.49 10.40
CA LEU A 155 -21.99 -15.15 11.53
C LEU A 155 -21.18 -15.07 12.83
N ARG A 156 -19.84 -15.13 12.76
CA ARG A 156 -18.96 -14.96 13.94
C ARG A 156 -18.98 -13.55 14.53
N LEU A 157 -19.41 -12.55 13.77
CA LEU A 157 -19.61 -11.21 14.30
C LEU A 157 -20.82 -11.15 15.24
N MET A 158 -21.77 -12.08 15.12
CA MET A 158 -23.03 -12.09 15.86
C MET A 158 -22.94 -12.95 17.14
N PRO A 159 -23.76 -12.66 18.16
CA PRO A 159 -23.98 -13.58 19.27
C PRO A 159 -24.49 -14.94 18.76
N PRO A 160 -24.05 -16.08 19.35
CA PRO A 160 -24.45 -17.41 18.88
C PRO A 160 -25.97 -17.64 18.82
N SER A 161 -26.74 -16.99 19.70
CA SER A 161 -28.20 -17.05 19.72
C SER A 161 -28.86 -16.41 18.49
N LEU A 162 -28.22 -15.42 17.89
CA LEU A 162 -28.73 -14.71 16.70
C LEU A 162 -28.17 -15.30 15.40
N ALA A 163 -26.94 -15.83 15.41
CA ALA A 163 -26.28 -16.33 14.21
C ALA A 163 -27.06 -17.46 13.49
N GLY A 164 -27.81 -18.27 14.24
CA GLY A 164 -28.67 -19.32 13.68
C GLY A 164 -30.12 -18.91 13.44
N ASP A 165 -30.52 -17.71 13.87
CA ASP A 165 -31.91 -17.24 13.80
C ASP A 165 -32.17 -16.45 12.52
N THR A 166 -32.58 -17.16 11.48
CA THR A 166 -32.93 -16.56 10.18
C THR A 166 -34.11 -15.58 10.24
N ALA A 167 -34.92 -15.60 11.31
CA ALA A 167 -35.99 -14.61 11.51
C ALA A 167 -35.41 -13.23 11.90
N SER A 168 -34.23 -13.18 12.50
CA SER A 168 -33.48 -11.97 12.85
C SER A 168 -32.74 -11.35 11.66
N ARG A 169 -33.42 -11.24 10.50
CA ARG A 169 -32.86 -10.75 9.21
C ARG A 169 -32.21 -9.38 9.34
N ASP A 170 -32.81 -8.49 10.11
CA ASP A 170 -32.31 -7.17 10.46
C ASP A 170 -30.92 -7.22 11.14
N ARG A 171 -30.74 -8.09 12.14
CA ARG A 171 -29.44 -8.29 12.80
C ARG A 171 -28.43 -8.95 11.87
N HIS A 172 -28.84 -9.88 11.01
CA HIS A 172 -27.97 -10.41 9.96
C HIS A 172 -27.52 -9.32 8.98
N PHE A 173 -28.39 -8.37 8.61
CA PHE A 173 -28.03 -7.26 7.73
C PHE A 173 -27.02 -6.31 8.39
N LEU A 174 -27.20 -6.02 9.68
CA LEU A 174 -26.23 -5.27 10.49
C LEU A 174 -24.85 -5.95 10.46
N ALA A 175 -24.80 -7.26 10.72
CA ALA A 175 -23.56 -8.02 10.74
C ALA A 175 -22.88 -8.01 9.36
N TRP A 176 -23.66 -8.27 8.30
CA TRP A 176 -23.17 -8.33 6.92
C TRP A 176 -22.60 -6.99 6.45
N GLY A 177 -23.33 -5.89 6.67
CA GLY A 177 -22.87 -4.56 6.30
C GLY A 177 -21.65 -4.11 7.10
N THR A 178 -21.59 -4.47 8.39
CA THR A 178 -20.45 -4.16 9.25
C THR A 178 -19.21 -4.95 8.87
N GLU A 179 -19.31 -6.27 8.67
CA GLU A 179 -18.19 -7.10 8.23
C GLU A 179 -17.68 -6.66 6.85
N MET A 180 -18.57 -6.25 5.94
CA MET A 180 -18.17 -5.71 4.64
C MET A 180 -17.27 -4.48 4.79
N VAL A 181 -17.64 -3.51 5.63
CA VAL A 181 -16.84 -2.31 5.87
C VAL A 181 -15.53 -2.66 6.58
N LEU A 182 -15.56 -3.56 7.56
CA LEU A 182 -14.34 -4.01 8.26
C LEU A 182 -13.38 -4.74 7.31
N GLN A 183 -13.87 -5.49 6.33
CA GLN A 183 -13.03 -6.10 5.30
C GLN A 183 -12.41 -5.10 4.33
N SER A 184 -13.10 -4.00 4.04
CA SER A 184 -12.49 -2.88 3.32
C SER A 184 -11.38 -2.26 4.15
N ILE A 185 -11.63 -2.06 5.45
CA ILE A 185 -10.65 -1.57 6.40
C ILE A 185 -9.43 -2.49 6.50
N ASP A 186 -9.59 -3.81 6.62
CA ASP A 186 -8.46 -4.75 6.69
C ASP A 186 -7.54 -4.66 5.46
N LYS A 187 -8.10 -4.32 4.28
CA LYS A 187 -7.33 -4.16 3.04
C LYS A 187 -6.67 -2.79 2.95
N LEU A 188 -7.25 -1.77 3.58
CA LEU A 188 -6.77 -0.38 3.62
C LEU A 188 -5.87 -0.12 4.83
N GLU A 189 -5.83 -1.01 5.81
CA GLU A 189 -4.83 -1.06 6.86
C GLU A 189 -3.49 -1.42 6.20
N VAL A 190 -2.45 -0.63 6.48
CA VAL A 190 -1.19 -0.70 5.73
C VAL A 190 0.05 -0.76 6.62
N ARG A 191 -0.11 -0.78 7.95
CA ARG A 191 1.02 -0.73 8.91
C ARG A 191 0.87 -1.57 10.18
N GLY A 192 -0.34 -1.74 10.72
CA GLY A 192 -0.56 -2.49 11.96
C GLY A 192 -0.19 -1.76 13.25
N ARG A 193 0.43 -0.57 13.16
CA ARG A 193 0.75 0.33 14.27
C ARG A 193 0.07 1.68 14.05
N ASP A 194 -1.26 1.63 14.01
CA ASP A 194 -2.17 2.71 13.71
C ASP A 194 -3.37 2.66 14.66
N SER A 195 -4.30 3.59 14.48
CA SER A 195 -5.59 3.56 15.18
C SER A 195 -6.71 3.35 14.17
N ALA A 196 -7.72 2.58 14.53
CA ALA A 196 -8.88 2.35 13.68
C ALA A 196 -10.17 2.62 14.44
N GLY A 197 -11.19 3.06 13.71
CA GLY A 197 -12.49 3.32 14.28
C GLY A 197 -13.62 3.09 13.29
N VAL A 198 -14.76 2.68 13.82
CA VAL A 198 -15.99 2.46 13.05
C VAL A 198 -17.18 3.01 13.82
N ALA A 199 -18.00 3.79 13.13
CA ALA A 199 -19.31 4.22 13.59
C ALA A 199 -20.37 3.39 12.87
N VAL A 200 -20.99 2.48 13.61
CA VAL A 200 -22.13 1.67 13.14
C VAL A 200 -23.40 2.41 13.51
N ALA A 201 -24.09 2.97 12.52
CA ALA A 201 -25.31 3.72 12.75
C ALA A 201 -26.49 3.10 11.99
N PHE A 202 -27.67 3.08 12.60
CA PHE A 202 -28.89 2.54 12.01
C PHE A 202 -30.13 3.31 12.44
N VAL A 203 -31.22 3.16 11.69
CA VAL A 203 -32.51 3.79 11.99
C VAL A 203 -33.58 2.75 12.25
N LEU A 204 -34.30 2.95 13.36
CA LEU A 204 -35.51 2.23 13.73
C LEU A 204 -36.75 2.99 13.20
N PRO A 205 -37.80 2.26 12.79
CA PRO A 205 -39.02 2.86 12.25
C PRO A 205 -39.79 3.65 13.31
N GLN A 206 -40.77 4.43 12.84
CA GLN A 206 -41.59 5.27 13.72
C GLN A 206 -42.23 4.46 14.85
N GLY A 207 -42.10 4.96 16.08
CA GLY A 207 -42.73 4.38 17.27
C GLY A 207 -42.02 3.13 17.83
N ARG A 208 -40.94 2.66 17.21
CA ARG A 208 -40.08 1.62 17.78
C ARG A 208 -39.19 2.23 18.87
N ASP A 209 -39.34 1.71 20.09
CA ASP A 209 -38.50 2.08 21.22
C ASP A 209 -37.18 1.29 21.17
N PRO A 210 -36.01 1.96 21.05
CA PRO A 210 -34.71 1.28 21.06
C PRO A 210 -34.41 0.58 22.38
N GLU A 211 -35.04 0.98 23.49
CA GLU A 211 -34.81 0.41 24.82
C GLU A 211 -35.73 -0.77 25.13
N LEU A 212 -36.62 -1.12 24.20
CA LEU A 212 -37.56 -2.21 24.38
C LEU A 212 -36.82 -3.54 24.49
N GLY A 213 -37.06 -4.27 25.58
CA GLY A 213 -36.42 -5.56 25.82
C GLY A 213 -35.05 -5.49 26.49
N LEU A 214 -34.50 -4.28 26.74
CA LEU A 214 -33.25 -4.14 27.49
C LEU A 214 -33.43 -4.50 28.97
N SER A 215 -32.46 -5.24 29.52
CA SER A 215 -32.35 -5.53 30.95
C SER A 215 -32.02 -4.25 31.75
N ALA A 216 -32.17 -4.31 33.08
CA ALA A 216 -31.80 -3.19 33.95
C ALA A 216 -30.31 -2.81 33.80
N ASP A 217 -29.43 -3.82 33.71
CA ASP A 217 -28.00 -3.63 33.53
C ASP A 217 -27.69 -3.00 32.16
N GLN A 218 -28.36 -3.45 31.09
CA GLN A 218 -28.21 -2.88 29.75
C GLN A 218 -28.69 -1.43 29.67
N LYS A 219 -29.76 -1.08 30.39
CA LYS A 219 -30.22 0.32 30.50
C LYS A 219 -29.22 1.20 31.26
N SER A 220 -28.64 0.68 32.33
CA SER A 220 -27.55 1.37 33.03
C SER A 220 -26.35 1.59 32.11
N GLN A 221 -25.94 0.54 31.40
CA GLN A 221 -24.85 0.61 30.43
C GLN A 221 -25.13 1.61 29.30
N LEU A 222 -26.36 1.66 28.79
CA LEU A 222 -26.78 2.62 27.78
C LEU A 222 -26.68 4.06 28.31
N CYS A 223 -27.13 4.33 29.53
CA CYS A 223 -27.00 5.65 30.17
C CYS A 223 -25.52 6.07 30.30
N ASP A 224 -24.65 5.16 30.76
CA ASP A 224 -23.22 5.42 30.90
C ASP A 224 -22.59 5.72 29.54
N ARG A 225 -22.90 4.92 28.51
CA ARG A 225 -22.34 5.06 27.16
C ARG A 225 -22.87 6.26 26.38
N CYS A 226 -24.10 6.71 26.69
CA CYS A 226 -24.65 7.98 26.19
C CYS A 226 -23.98 9.21 26.82
N SER A 227 -23.34 9.04 27.98
CA SER A 227 -22.67 10.12 28.71
C SER A 227 -21.19 10.26 28.32
N ILE A 228 -20.65 9.33 27.53
CA ILE A 228 -19.28 9.40 26.99
C ILE A 228 -19.19 10.61 26.03
N GLY A 229 -18.24 11.51 26.29
CA GLY A 229 -17.93 12.64 25.42
C GLY A 229 -16.80 12.36 24.43
N ASN A 230 -16.47 13.36 23.60
CA ASN A 230 -15.24 13.39 22.78
C ASN A 230 -15.07 12.22 21.82
N ALA A 231 -16.18 11.64 21.33
CA ALA A 231 -16.18 10.46 20.47
C ALA A 231 -15.27 9.32 20.99
N ASP A 232 -15.24 9.06 22.30
CA ASP A 232 -14.43 7.96 22.84
C ASP A 232 -15.01 6.58 22.44
N THR A 233 -14.20 5.53 22.61
CA THR A 233 -14.61 4.16 22.28
C THR A 233 -15.83 3.72 23.10
N ARG A 234 -16.69 2.92 22.47
CA ARG A 234 -17.98 2.44 22.99
C ARG A 234 -19.04 3.53 23.23
N GLN A 235 -18.84 4.77 22.81
CA GLN A 235 -19.91 5.78 22.86
C GLN A 235 -21.17 5.29 22.13
N VAL A 236 -22.35 5.53 22.72
CA VAL A 236 -23.65 5.27 22.11
C VAL A 236 -24.41 6.58 21.98
N LEU A 237 -25.14 6.73 20.88
CA LEU A 237 -25.98 7.90 20.65
C LEU A 237 -27.35 7.45 20.18
N VAL A 238 -28.39 7.90 20.88
CA VAL A 238 -29.78 7.71 20.52
C VAL A 238 -30.41 9.06 20.24
N ARG A 239 -31.04 9.22 19.07
CA ARG A 239 -31.69 10.46 18.64
C ARG A 239 -33.05 10.17 18.00
N LYS A 240 -34.10 10.78 18.55
CA LYS A 240 -35.41 10.82 17.87
C LYS A 240 -35.37 11.84 16.75
N LEU A 241 -35.79 11.41 15.56
CA LEU A 241 -35.86 12.25 14.36
C LEU A 241 -37.22 12.97 14.30
N PRO A 242 -37.33 14.10 13.59
CA PRO A 242 -38.58 14.85 13.47
C PRO A 242 -39.74 14.06 12.86
N ASP A 243 -39.45 13.05 12.04
CA ASP A 243 -40.44 12.15 11.42
C ASP A 243 -40.87 10.99 12.34
N GLY A 244 -40.38 10.96 13.59
CA GLY A 244 -40.71 9.96 14.59
C GLY A 244 -39.89 8.67 14.53
N ARG A 245 -38.97 8.54 13.56
CA ARG A 245 -37.95 7.49 13.55
C ARG A 245 -36.91 7.70 14.66
N THR A 246 -36.14 6.66 14.99
CA THR A 246 -35.06 6.76 15.98
C THR A 246 -33.74 6.35 15.33
N ALA A 247 -32.75 7.26 15.33
CA ALA A 247 -31.39 6.97 14.90
C ALA A 247 -30.55 6.53 16.10
N CYS A 248 -29.82 5.43 15.93
CA CYS A 248 -28.87 4.89 16.90
C CYS A 248 -27.48 4.85 16.27
N ARG A 249 -26.43 5.19 17.03
CA ARG A 249 -25.04 5.06 16.61
C ARG A 249 -24.19 4.45 17.71
N PHE A 250 -23.39 3.47 17.34
CA PHE A 250 -22.40 2.80 18.18
C PHE A 250 -21.02 3.09 17.62
N LEU A 251 -20.12 3.58 18.47
CA LEU A 251 -18.76 3.93 18.10
C LEU A 251 -17.77 2.95 18.71
N TYR A 252 -16.89 2.39 17.89
CA TYR A 252 -15.83 1.50 18.33
C TYR A 252 -14.50 2.04 17.83
N LYS A 253 -13.52 2.16 18.72
CA LYS A 253 -12.20 2.68 18.40
C LYS A 253 -11.11 1.90 19.12
N VAL A 254 -10.01 1.72 18.43
CA VAL A 254 -8.79 1.08 18.93
C VAL A 254 -7.57 1.91 18.50
N ALA A 255 -6.54 1.94 19.34
CA ALA A 255 -5.29 2.61 19.04
C ALA A 255 -4.13 1.70 19.46
N GLN A 256 -3.44 1.09 18.50
CA GLN A 256 -2.32 0.19 18.75
C GLN A 256 -1.00 0.92 18.58
N LEU A 257 -0.39 1.27 19.72
CA LEU A 257 0.95 1.88 19.76
C LEU A 257 2.05 0.90 19.37
N VAL A 258 1.80 -0.41 19.38
CA VAL A 258 2.64 -1.48 18.85
C VAL A 258 1.68 -2.58 18.42
N GLY A 259 1.73 -3.01 17.16
CA GLY A 259 0.82 -4.02 16.62
C GLY A 259 1.28 -4.53 15.25
N GLN A 260 0.51 -5.46 14.70
CA GLN A 260 0.66 -6.04 13.38
C GLN A 260 -0.59 -5.80 12.54
N LEU A 261 -0.42 -5.87 11.22
CA LEU A 261 -1.51 -5.68 10.27
C LEU A 261 -2.65 -6.68 10.56
N GLY A 262 -3.84 -6.14 10.81
CA GLY A 262 -5.05 -6.89 11.12
C GLY A 262 -5.43 -6.88 12.61
N ASP A 263 -4.55 -6.45 13.51
CA ASP A 263 -4.84 -6.36 14.95
C ASP A 263 -5.99 -5.38 15.22
N ASN A 264 -6.05 -4.28 14.48
CA ASN A 264 -7.11 -3.29 14.60
C ASN A 264 -8.46 -3.85 14.14
N GLY A 265 -8.50 -4.48 12.97
CA GLY A 265 -9.70 -5.17 12.47
C GLY A 265 -10.19 -6.26 13.41
N ALA A 266 -9.28 -7.02 14.04
CA ALA A 266 -9.62 -8.04 15.03
C ALA A 266 -10.22 -7.42 16.31
N ALA A 267 -9.60 -6.36 16.85
CA ALA A 267 -10.08 -5.68 18.05
C ALA A 267 -11.46 -5.03 17.83
N LEU A 268 -11.69 -4.40 16.66
CA LEU A 268 -13.00 -3.83 16.33
C LEU A 268 -14.09 -4.92 16.26
N ARG A 269 -13.78 -6.08 15.64
CA ARG A 269 -14.70 -7.23 15.62
C ARG A 269 -15.00 -7.74 17.01
N GLU A 270 -13.99 -7.87 17.87
CA GLU A 270 -14.17 -8.30 19.27
C GLU A 270 -15.10 -7.35 20.04
N PHE A 271 -14.93 -6.03 19.88
CA PHE A 271 -15.84 -5.06 20.52
C PHE A 271 -17.29 -5.21 20.04
N ILE A 272 -17.50 -5.43 18.75
CA ILE A 272 -18.83 -5.55 18.14
C ILE A 272 -19.50 -6.87 18.54
N THR A 273 -18.78 -7.99 18.46
CA THR A 273 -19.29 -9.32 18.83
C THR A 273 -19.78 -9.35 20.27
N ASN A 274 -19.03 -8.71 21.18
CA ASN A 274 -19.33 -8.73 22.61
C ASN A 274 -20.29 -7.61 23.06
N ASP A 275 -20.88 -6.83 22.14
CA ASP A 275 -21.77 -5.72 22.47
C ASP A 275 -23.24 -6.11 22.44
N GLU A 276 -23.74 -6.70 23.54
CA GLU A 276 -25.15 -7.11 23.66
C GLU A 276 -26.16 -5.95 23.43
N LEU A 277 -25.76 -4.72 23.76
CA LEU A 277 -26.60 -3.54 23.59
C LEU A 277 -26.82 -3.23 22.11
N LEU A 278 -25.78 -3.36 21.27
CA LEU A 278 -25.88 -3.20 19.82
C LEU A 278 -26.92 -4.16 19.25
N TRP A 279 -26.77 -5.45 19.55
CA TRP A 279 -27.60 -6.51 18.98
C TRP A 279 -29.06 -6.44 19.44
N SER A 280 -29.31 -6.01 20.67
CA SER A 280 -30.66 -5.84 21.22
C SER A 280 -31.35 -4.61 20.61
N MET A 281 -30.65 -3.48 20.53
CA MET A 281 -31.20 -2.22 20.01
C MET A 281 -31.41 -2.22 18.49
N ALA A 282 -30.70 -3.08 17.75
CA ALA A 282 -30.80 -3.18 16.30
C ALA A 282 -32.07 -3.91 15.80
N GLU A 283 -32.89 -4.45 16.70
CA GLU A 283 -34.15 -5.10 16.33
C GLU A 283 -35.14 -4.11 15.67
N GLY A 284 -35.48 -4.40 14.43
CA GLY A 284 -36.36 -3.64 13.56
C GLY A 284 -35.65 -2.57 12.73
N LEU A 285 -34.32 -2.61 12.57
CA LEU A 285 -33.60 -1.62 11.76
C LEU A 285 -34.10 -1.58 10.31
N THR A 286 -34.08 -0.39 9.72
CA THR A 286 -34.59 -0.14 8.35
C THR A 286 -33.56 0.49 7.41
N THR A 287 -32.58 1.22 7.93
CA THR A 287 -31.47 1.81 7.18
C THR A 287 -30.19 1.61 7.99
N LEU A 288 -29.09 1.29 7.31
CA LEU A 288 -27.75 1.15 7.85
C LEU A 288 -26.80 2.17 7.19
N ASN A 289 -26.08 2.94 8.00
CA ASN A 289 -25.11 3.94 7.58
C ASN A 289 -23.85 3.74 8.43
N ILE A 290 -22.77 3.26 7.81
CA ILE A 290 -21.52 2.93 8.48
C ILE A 290 -20.42 3.80 7.88
N ILE A 291 -19.60 4.39 8.75
CA ILE A 291 -18.32 5.01 8.35
C ILE A 291 -17.21 4.41 9.20
N ALA A 292 -16.07 4.10 8.57
CA ALA A 292 -14.91 3.54 9.23
C ALA A 292 -13.63 4.16 8.68
N HIS A 293 -12.57 4.11 9.49
CA HIS A 293 -11.29 4.69 9.17
C HIS A 293 -10.12 3.98 9.84
N THR A 294 -9.01 3.81 9.12
CA THR A 294 -7.69 3.47 9.67
C THR A 294 -6.79 4.69 9.56
N ARG A 295 -6.31 5.15 10.70
CA ARG A 295 -5.59 6.41 10.86
C ARG A 295 -4.11 6.19 11.08
N TRP A 296 -3.33 6.67 10.13
CA TRP A 296 -1.93 7.00 10.35
C TRP A 296 -1.82 8.46 10.80
N ALA A 297 -1.34 8.65 12.02
CA ALA A 297 -1.26 9.97 12.63
C ALA A 297 -0.19 10.86 11.94
N SER A 298 -0.64 11.85 11.17
CA SER A 298 0.18 12.96 10.67
C SER A 298 0.30 14.08 11.71
N ASN A 299 -0.83 14.45 12.32
CA ASN A 299 -0.94 15.45 13.39
C ASN A 299 -1.50 14.82 14.68
N GLY A 300 -0.80 14.93 15.81
CA GLY A 300 -1.22 14.34 17.09
C GLY A 300 -0.80 12.88 17.28
N ILE A 301 -0.80 12.40 18.52
CA ILE A 301 -0.34 11.04 18.86
C ILE A 301 -1.33 9.95 18.44
N ILE A 302 -0.86 8.69 18.35
CA ILE A 302 -1.75 7.53 18.22
C ILE A 302 -2.46 7.33 19.57
N SER A 303 -3.75 7.65 19.60
CA SER A 303 -4.60 7.51 20.78
C SER A 303 -6.06 7.35 20.35
N VAL A 304 -6.89 6.77 21.22
CA VAL A 304 -8.33 6.60 20.96
C VAL A 304 -9.05 7.93 20.69
N PRO A 305 -8.82 9.02 21.45
CA PRO A 305 -9.47 10.32 21.17
C PRO A 305 -9.10 10.93 19.81
N ASN A 306 -7.90 10.64 19.30
CA ASN A 306 -7.45 11.10 17.99
C ASN A 306 -7.91 10.20 16.83
N CYS A 307 -8.40 9.00 17.12
CA CYS A 307 -8.88 8.07 16.11
C CYS A 307 -10.15 8.60 15.44
N HIS A 308 -10.26 8.46 14.12
CA HIS A 308 -11.47 8.81 13.38
C HIS A 308 -12.48 7.66 13.46
N PRO A 309 -13.81 7.91 13.41
CA PRO A 309 -14.46 9.20 13.22
C PRO A 309 -14.37 10.17 14.41
N VAL A 310 -14.37 11.48 14.16
CA VAL A 310 -14.35 12.54 15.19
C VAL A 310 -15.64 13.36 15.17
N ASP A 311 -16.06 13.87 16.34
CA ASP A 311 -17.28 14.67 16.53
C ASP A 311 -17.00 16.18 16.68
N GLY A 312 -18.05 17.00 16.78
CA GLY A 312 -17.95 18.46 16.84
C GLY A 312 -17.86 19.05 18.25
N LEU A 313 -17.84 18.22 19.30
CA LEU A 313 -17.88 18.68 20.69
C LEU A 313 -16.65 19.52 21.06
N VAL A 314 -16.87 20.63 21.76
CA VAL A 314 -15.86 21.54 22.32
C VAL A 314 -16.17 21.86 23.78
N GLU A 315 -15.15 22.23 24.56
CA GLU A 315 -15.29 22.69 25.94
C GLU A 315 -15.80 24.15 25.97
N GLY A 316 -16.70 24.46 26.89
CA GLY A 316 -17.22 25.81 27.10
C GLY A 316 -18.41 26.21 26.21
N ASP A 317 -18.86 25.33 25.31
CA ASP A 317 -20.02 25.58 24.43
C ASP A 317 -21.30 24.84 24.88
N MET A 318 -22.45 25.34 24.44
CA MET A 318 -23.77 24.76 24.65
C MET A 318 -24.21 23.97 23.41
N SER A 319 -24.69 22.73 23.61
CA SER A 319 -25.18 21.84 22.54
C SER A 319 -26.17 22.53 21.59
N THR A 320 -25.94 22.38 20.28
CA THR A 320 -26.81 22.90 19.20
C THR A 320 -27.58 21.78 18.47
N GLY A 321 -27.38 20.52 18.87
CA GLY A 321 -27.87 19.33 18.19
C GLY A 321 -27.03 18.91 16.97
N LEU A 322 -26.06 19.74 16.55
CA LEU A 322 -25.15 19.48 15.42
C LEU A 322 -23.79 18.94 15.84
N GLU A 323 -23.45 19.00 17.14
CA GLU A 323 -22.19 18.46 17.71
C GLU A 323 -22.03 16.95 17.51
N LYS A 324 -23.13 16.29 17.18
CA LYS A 324 -23.27 14.84 17.06
C LYS A 324 -22.99 14.31 15.64
N THR A 325 -22.62 15.16 14.69
CA THR A 325 -22.14 14.76 13.36
C THR A 325 -20.74 14.16 13.45
N MET A 326 -20.46 13.11 12.67
CA MET A 326 -19.15 12.45 12.66
C MET A 326 -18.45 12.64 11.32
N PHE A 327 -17.15 12.88 11.37
CA PHE A 327 -16.29 13.06 10.20
C PHE A 327 -15.13 12.08 10.24
N VAL A 328 -14.76 11.56 9.08
CA VAL A 328 -13.48 10.88 8.84
C VAL A 328 -12.71 11.68 7.78
N LEU A 329 -11.40 11.77 7.93
CA LEU A 329 -10.51 12.54 7.05
C LEU A 329 -9.31 11.68 6.67
N ASN A 330 -9.10 11.53 5.36
CA ASN A 330 -7.82 11.19 4.77
C ASN A 330 -7.12 12.47 4.32
N GLY A 331 -5.84 12.60 4.66
CA GLY A 331 -5.04 13.80 4.41
C GLY A 331 -5.02 14.76 5.59
N ASP A 332 -4.71 16.02 5.33
CA ASP A 332 -4.37 17.02 6.35
C ASP A 332 -5.11 18.35 6.12
N VAL A 333 -5.52 19.00 7.21
CA VAL A 333 -6.01 20.38 7.23
C VAL A 333 -4.87 21.32 7.64
N ASP A 334 -4.15 21.85 6.67
CA ASP A 334 -2.91 22.63 6.89
C ASP A 334 -3.15 23.87 7.76
N ASN A 335 -4.29 24.54 7.58
CA ASN A 335 -4.64 25.76 8.31
C ASN A 335 -5.46 25.52 9.59
N TYR A 336 -5.49 24.29 10.14
CA TYR A 336 -6.35 23.96 11.29
C TYR A 336 -6.11 24.85 12.51
N ARG A 337 -4.86 25.26 12.79
CA ARG A 337 -4.53 26.13 13.94
C ARG A 337 -5.19 27.50 13.83
N THR A 338 -5.11 28.11 12.65
CA THR A 338 -5.77 29.38 12.35
C THR A 338 -7.28 29.25 12.50
N LEU A 339 -7.86 28.16 11.98
CA LEU A 339 -9.29 27.88 12.11
C LEU A 339 -9.73 27.71 13.57
N VAL A 340 -8.90 27.09 14.42
CA VAL A 340 -9.14 26.97 15.87
C VAL A 340 -9.16 28.35 16.53
N GLU A 341 -8.19 29.21 16.24
CA GLU A 341 -8.14 30.58 16.79
C GLU A 341 -9.37 31.39 16.39
N GLU A 342 -9.70 31.39 15.09
CA GLU A 342 -10.76 32.22 14.52
C GLU A 342 -12.17 31.73 14.82
N SER A 343 -12.37 30.43 14.99
CA SER A 343 -13.73 29.83 15.05
C SER A 343 -14.08 29.20 16.38
N VAL A 344 -13.09 28.85 17.19
CA VAL A 344 -13.27 28.14 18.46
C VAL A 344 -12.91 29.07 19.62
N ILE A 345 -11.65 29.53 19.68
CA ILE A 345 -11.15 30.38 20.77
C ILE A 345 -11.84 31.74 20.77
N SER A 346 -12.05 32.34 19.59
CA SER A 346 -12.77 33.62 19.45
C SER A 346 -14.20 33.60 20.04
N LYS A 347 -14.80 32.42 20.16
CA LYS A 347 -16.13 32.19 20.73
C LYS A 347 -16.11 31.81 22.22
N GLY A 348 -14.92 31.76 22.84
CA GLY A 348 -14.75 31.32 24.22
C GLY A 348 -14.83 29.80 24.41
N ALA A 349 -14.70 29.03 23.32
CA ALA A 349 -14.67 27.57 23.36
C ALA A 349 -13.24 27.04 23.19
N HIS A 350 -13.02 25.78 23.55
CA HIS A 350 -11.73 25.10 23.40
C HIS A 350 -11.88 23.67 22.88
N ILE A 351 -10.95 23.21 22.03
CA ILE A 351 -10.85 21.78 21.71
C ILE A 351 -10.25 21.06 22.93
N PRO A 352 -10.84 19.95 23.40
CA PRO A 352 -10.30 19.17 24.51
C PRO A 352 -8.82 18.81 24.29
N SER A 353 -7.98 19.04 25.30
CA SER A 353 -6.52 18.88 25.19
C SER A 353 -6.06 17.46 24.84
N VAL A 354 -6.89 16.45 25.14
CA VAL A 354 -6.65 15.05 24.77
C VAL A 354 -6.79 14.78 23.27
N ILE A 355 -7.41 15.69 22.51
CA ILE A 355 -7.59 15.62 21.06
C ILE A 355 -6.63 16.60 20.39
N SER A 356 -5.68 16.07 19.63
CA SER A 356 -4.64 16.81 18.90
C SER A 356 -4.67 16.59 17.39
N THR A 357 -5.59 15.76 16.89
CA THR A 357 -5.81 15.56 15.45
C THR A 357 -6.41 16.81 14.81
N ASP A 358 -5.89 17.18 13.64
CA ASP A 358 -6.37 18.28 12.81
C ASP A 358 -7.79 18.00 12.28
N ALA A 359 -8.12 16.74 11.99
CA ALA A 359 -9.45 16.33 11.53
C ALA A 359 -10.61 16.80 12.43
N LYS A 360 -10.35 17.03 13.73
CA LYS A 360 -11.32 17.54 14.71
C LYS A 360 -11.89 18.90 14.30
N ILE A 361 -11.14 19.71 13.54
CA ILE A 361 -11.62 21.03 13.13
C ILE A 361 -12.83 20.94 12.18
N LEU A 362 -12.93 19.90 11.35
CA LEU A 362 -14.01 19.73 10.37
C LEU A 362 -15.41 19.68 11.03
N PRO A 363 -15.70 18.74 11.94
CA PRO A 363 -16.99 18.70 12.63
C PRO A 363 -17.19 19.90 13.58
N VAL A 364 -16.11 20.47 14.14
CA VAL A 364 -16.19 21.68 14.98
C VAL A 364 -16.64 22.88 14.16
N LEU A 365 -16.10 23.10 12.96
CA LEU A 365 -16.57 24.16 12.06
C LEU A 365 -18.01 23.92 11.61
N PHE A 366 -18.40 22.67 11.37
CA PHE A 366 -19.78 22.32 11.06
C PHE A 366 -20.73 22.66 12.21
N HIS A 367 -20.31 22.36 13.45
CA HIS A 367 -21.05 22.61 14.68
C HIS A 367 -21.15 24.09 15.04
N LEU A 368 -20.02 24.80 15.05
CA LEU A 368 -19.91 26.22 15.43
C LEU A 368 -20.23 27.19 14.28
N GLY A 369 -20.41 26.72 13.05
CA GLY A 369 -20.68 27.58 11.89
C GLY A 369 -21.93 28.46 12.06
N VAL A 370 -21.84 29.73 11.66
CA VAL A 370 -22.79 30.81 12.00
C VAL A 370 -24.00 30.89 11.06
N GLU A 371 -23.98 30.24 9.89
CA GLU A 371 -25.08 30.35 8.91
C GLU A 371 -26.14 29.26 9.09
N ASP A 372 -27.26 29.64 9.69
CA ASP A 372 -28.43 28.77 9.95
C ASP A 372 -29.39 28.63 8.74
N THR A 373 -28.98 29.08 7.55
CA THR A 373 -29.89 29.25 6.39
C THR A 373 -29.60 28.34 5.20
N GLY A 374 -28.96 27.19 5.40
CA GLY A 374 -28.63 26.26 4.32
C GLY A 374 -28.85 24.79 4.66
N SER A 375 -28.94 23.95 3.63
CA SER A 375 -29.00 22.49 3.75
C SER A 375 -27.71 21.92 4.37
N ALA A 376 -27.76 20.67 4.85
CA ALA A 376 -26.57 19.97 5.37
C ALA A 376 -25.42 19.92 4.34
N GLU A 377 -25.76 19.79 3.05
CA GLU A 377 -24.82 19.83 1.93
C GLU A 377 -24.14 21.19 1.79
N GLU A 378 -24.90 22.29 1.86
CA GLU A 378 -24.36 23.65 1.78
C GLU A 378 -23.42 23.95 2.94
N ARG A 379 -23.81 23.55 4.15
CA ARG A 379 -22.95 23.69 5.34
C ARG A 379 -21.68 22.87 5.22
N PHE A 380 -21.77 21.62 4.74
CA PHE A 380 -20.61 20.76 4.52
C PHE A 380 -19.63 21.37 3.51
N ARG A 381 -20.12 21.89 2.37
CA ARG A 381 -19.28 22.61 1.40
C ARG A 381 -18.64 23.87 1.99
N SER A 382 -19.38 24.64 2.81
CA SER A 382 -18.87 25.84 3.46
C SER A 382 -17.71 25.54 4.42
N VAL A 383 -17.78 24.44 5.18
CA VAL A 383 -16.67 23.96 6.01
C VAL A 383 -15.43 23.69 5.15
N LEU A 384 -15.58 22.91 4.09
CA LEU A 384 -14.46 22.49 3.24
C LEU A 384 -13.81 23.64 2.45
N LYS A 385 -14.57 24.69 2.12
CA LYS A 385 -14.02 25.91 1.50
C LYS A 385 -12.98 26.59 2.38
N ARG A 386 -13.20 26.58 3.70
CA ARG A 386 -12.34 27.24 4.69
C ARG A 386 -11.08 26.44 5.02
N CYS A 387 -11.08 25.14 4.73
CA CYS A 387 -9.93 24.27 4.96
C CYS A 387 -8.92 24.37 3.81
N GLU A 388 -7.65 24.52 4.14
CA GLU A 388 -6.52 24.39 3.20
C GLU A 388 -5.86 23.02 3.39
N GLY A 389 -5.30 22.46 2.32
CA GLY A 389 -4.62 21.16 2.35
C GLY A 389 -5.19 20.16 1.35
N SER A 390 -4.85 18.89 1.57
CA SER A 390 -5.33 17.76 0.77
C SER A 390 -6.27 16.93 1.62
N LEU A 391 -7.53 16.85 1.21
CA LEU A 391 -8.62 16.30 2.01
C LEU A 391 -9.45 15.34 1.18
N ALA A 392 -9.70 14.17 1.75
CA ALA A 392 -10.79 13.32 1.35
C ALA A 392 -11.62 13.07 2.64
N VAL A 393 -12.87 13.55 2.65
CA VAL A 393 -13.73 13.60 3.84
C VAL A 393 -15.02 12.83 3.62
N VAL A 394 -15.43 12.03 4.60
CA VAL A 394 -16.80 11.49 4.69
C VAL A 394 -17.46 12.02 5.96
N MET A 395 -18.69 12.52 5.82
CA MET A 395 -19.52 13.02 6.92
C MET A 395 -20.77 12.15 7.07
N GLN A 396 -21.02 11.71 8.31
CA GLN A 396 -22.26 11.08 8.73
C GLN A 396 -23.07 12.04 9.61
N ASN A 397 -24.23 12.48 9.10
CA ASN A 397 -25.15 13.38 9.79
C ASN A 397 -26.41 12.64 10.22
N LEU A 398 -26.63 12.49 11.53
CA LEU A 398 -27.81 11.79 12.04
C LEU A 398 -29.13 12.54 11.80
N SER A 399 -29.10 13.83 11.48
CA SER A 399 -30.31 14.60 11.12
C SER A 399 -30.73 14.39 9.66
N ASP A 400 -29.80 13.92 8.83
CA ASP A 400 -29.99 13.56 7.42
C ASP A 400 -29.40 12.17 7.21
N PHE A 401 -29.95 11.21 7.95
CA PHE A 401 -29.38 9.87 8.11
C PHE A 401 -29.36 9.06 6.81
N ASP A 402 -30.36 9.31 5.97
CA ASP A 402 -30.59 8.64 4.70
C ASP A 402 -29.59 9.12 3.62
N SER A 403 -28.71 10.08 3.98
CA SER A 403 -27.66 10.63 3.13
C SER A 403 -26.26 10.37 3.68
N GLN A 404 -25.29 10.22 2.79
CA GLN A 404 -23.86 10.23 3.10
C GLN A 404 -23.16 11.27 2.26
N PHE A 405 -22.34 12.10 2.90
CA PHE A 405 -21.70 13.25 2.27
C PHE A 405 -20.21 12.99 2.12
N LEU A 406 -19.71 13.21 0.92
CA LEU A 406 -18.30 13.01 0.57
C LEU A 406 -17.72 14.29 -0.01
N ALA A 407 -16.44 14.53 0.21
CA ALA A 407 -15.72 15.57 -0.50
C ALA A 407 -14.27 15.22 -0.73
N GLN A 408 -13.73 15.77 -1.82
CA GLN A 408 -12.33 15.67 -2.20
C GLN A 408 -11.81 17.07 -2.57
N LYS A 409 -10.68 17.47 -1.98
CA LYS A 409 -10.01 18.76 -2.18
C LYS A 409 -8.49 18.57 -2.13
N GLY A 410 -7.74 19.34 -2.93
CA GLY A 410 -6.28 19.20 -3.04
C GLY A 410 -5.87 17.96 -3.84
N SER A 411 -4.56 17.70 -4.00
CA SER A 411 -4.02 16.55 -4.73
C SER A 411 -3.50 15.46 -3.78
N GLY A 412 -3.52 14.20 -4.23
CA GLY A 412 -2.97 13.06 -3.48
C GLY A 412 -3.94 12.27 -2.60
N GLN A 413 -5.20 12.70 -2.44
CA GLN A 413 -6.25 11.93 -1.75
C GLN A 413 -7.47 11.75 -2.67
N SER A 414 -8.05 10.55 -2.68
CA SER A 414 -9.23 10.20 -3.49
C SER A 414 -10.16 9.25 -2.75
N PHE A 415 -11.40 9.14 -3.24
CA PHE A 415 -12.27 8.01 -2.95
C PHE A 415 -12.81 7.42 -4.25
N TYR A 416 -13.23 6.18 -4.15
CA TYR A 416 -13.94 5.45 -5.18
C TYR A 416 -15.34 5.20 -4.64
N ILE A 417 -16.35 5.46 -5.47
CA ILE A 417 -17.76 5.22 -5.13
C ILE A 417 -18.24 4.04 -5.96
N GLY A 418 -18.55 2.92 -5.30
CA GLY A 418 -19.08 1.71 -5.92
C GLY A 418 -20.57 1.54 -5.61
N ARG A 419 -21.37 1.24 -6.64
CA ARG A 419 -22.75 0.81 -6.45
C ARG A 419 -22.78 -0.71 -6.23
N ILE A 420 -23.49 -1.16 -5.21
CA ILE A 420 -23.76 -2.58 -4.96
C ILE A 420 -25.27 -2.83 -4.91
N ASN A 421 -25.71 -4.09 -4.94
CA ASN A 421 -27.14 -4.43 -4.91
C ASN A 421 -27.85 -3.83 -3.68
N ASP A 422 -27.19 -3.85 -2.52
CA ASP A 422 -27.76 -3.43 -1.24
C ASP A 422 -27.47 -1.96 -0.86
N GLY A 423 -26.84 -1.16 -1.73
CA GLY A 423 -26.57 0.25 -1.46
C GLY A 423 -25.32 0.84 -2.11
N TRP A 424 -24.71 1.81 -1.44
CA TRP A 424 -23.47 2.46 -1.84
C TRP A 424 -22.30 2.03 -0.95
N LEU A 425 -21.20 1.61 -1.55
CA LEU A 425 -19.93 1.33 -0.88
C LEU A 425 -18.89 2.36 -1.33
N VAL A 426 -18.19 2.96 -0.37
CA VAL A 426 -17.11 3.88 -0.65
C VAL A 426 -15.83 3.35 -0.02
N ALA A 427 -14.72 3.48 -0.74
CA ALA A 427 -13.39 3.20 -0.22
C ALA A 427 -12.40 4.28 -0.68
N SER A 428 -11.36 4.56 0.10
CA SER A 428 -10.26 5.43 -0.32
C SER A 428 -9.42 4.84 -1.43
N GLU A 429 -9.45 3.53 -1.62
CA GLU A 429 -8.84 2.86 -2.77
C GLU A 429 -9.70 1.75 -3.36
N ALA A 430 -9.56 1.54 -4.69
CA ALA A 430 -10.33 0.55 -5.44
C ALA A 430 -10.20 -0.88 -4.88
N TYR A 431 -9.03 -1.26 -4.36
CA TYR A 431 -8.85 -2.58 -3.74
C TYR A 431 -9.64 -2.76 -2.43
N GLY A 432 -9.97 -1.66 -1.74
CA GLY A 432 -10.86 -1.67 -0.58
C GLY A 432 -12.28 -2.11 -0.93
N MET A 433 -12.69 -2.00 -2.19
CA MET A 433 -14.01 -2.41 -2.68
C MET A 433 -13.98 -3.58 -3.66
N ALA A 434 -12.81 -4.08 -4.07
CA ALA A 434 -12.66 -5.12 -5.08
C ALA A 434 -13.35 -6.46 -4.75
N ALA A 435 -13.71 -6.70 -3.48
CA ALA A 435 -14.50 -7.87 -3.06
C ALA A 435 -16.01 -7.67 -3.23
N ARG A 436 -16.49 -6.45 -3.50
CA ARG A 436 -17.93 -6.09 -3.48
C ARG A 436 -18.38 -5.27 -4.68
N ALA A 437 -17.44 -4.72 -5.46
CA ALA A 437 -17.71 -3.96 -6.66
C ALA A 437 -16.73 -4.35 -7.79
N ARG A 438 -17.20 -4.29 -9.03
CA ARG A 438 -16.41 -4.46 -10.27
C ARG A 438 -16.29 -3.18 -11.10
N SER A 439 -16.94 -2.11 -10.66
CA SER A 439 -16.76 -0.76 -11.19
C SER A 439 -16.89 0.26 -10.06
N SER A 440 -16.36 1.45 -10.30
CA SER A 440 -16.48 2.57 -9.38
C SER A 440 -16.40 3.90 -10.11
N TYR A 441 -16.79 4.96 -9.42
CA TYR A 441 -16.61 6.35 -9.83
C TYR A 441 -15.50 6.97 -8.98
N PRO A 442 -14.28 7.14 -9.51
CA PRO A 442 -13.21 7.83 -8.80
C PRO A 442 -13.54 9.30 -8.63
N VAL A 443 -13.37 9.81 -7.41
CA VAL A 443 -13.50 11.22 -7.06
C VAL A 443 -12.10 11.77 -6.88
N ALA A 444 -11.52 12.28 -7.97
CA ALA A 444 -10.17 12.87 -8.01
C ALA A 444 -10.19 14.14 -8.88
N VAL A 445 -10.92 15.17 -8.42
CA VAL A 445 -11.17 16.39 -9.20
C VAL A 445 -10.53 17.58 -8.49
N HIS A 446 -9.35 17.99 -8.97
CA HIS A 446 -8.56 19.08 -8.36
C HIS A 446 -8.96 20.49 -8.82
N LYS A 447 -9.87 20.62 -9.80
CA LYS A 447 -10.31 21.91 -10.34
C LYS A 447 -11.25 22.63 -9.37
N LEU A 448 -11.22 23.97 -9.38
CA LEU A 448 -12.15 24.84 -8.62
C LEU A 448 -12.29 24.46 -7.14
N GLY A 449 -11.14 24.26 -6.49
CA GLY A 449 -11.08 24.01 -5.06
C GLY A 449 -11.52 22.62 -4.59
N GLY A 450 -11.90 21.70 -5.50
CA GLY A 450 -12.36 20.35 -5.17
C GLY A 450 -13.85 20.12 -5.47
N VAL A 451 -14.36 18.94 -5.09
CA VAL A 451 -15.76 18.53 -5.30
C VAL A 451 -16.38 17.90 -4.05
N SER A 452 -17.72 17.95 -3.95
CA SER A 452 -18.53 17.19 -3.00
C SER A 452 -19.54 16.29 -3.71
N VAL A 453 -19.89 15.16 -3.09
CA VAL A 453 -20.91 14.20 -3.55
C VAL A 453 -21.88 13.93 -2.39
N VAL A 454 -23.17 13.79 -2.68
CA VAL A 454 -24.18 13.31 -1.72
C VAL A 454 -24.80 12.03 -2.27
N LEU A 455 -24.68 10.94 -1.51
CA LEU A 455 -25.29 9.65 -1.81
C LEU A 455 -26.54 9.48 -0.96
N LYS A 456 -27.59 8.89 -1.51
CA LYS A 456 -28.87 8.67 -0.80
C LYS A 456 -29.29 7.20 -0.84
N ASP A 457 -29.99 6.76 0.20
CA ASP A 457 -30.58 5.41 0.28
C ASP A 457 -31.67 5.16 -0.79
N THR A 458 -32.24 6.26 -1.30
CA THR A 458 -33.33 6.32 -2.29
C THR A 458 -32.83 6.51 -3.73
N ASP A 459 -31.51 6.58 -3.96
CA ASP A 459 -30.97 6.64 -5.32
C ASP A 459 -31.41 5.40 -6.11
N PRO A 460 -31.98 5.57 -7.33
CA PRO A 460 -32.49 4.46 -8.11
C PRO A 460 -31.38 3.54 -8.62
N ASP A 461 -31.77 2.37 -9.13
CA ASP A 461 -30.84 1.49 -9.84
C ASP A 461 -30.25 2.19 -11.07
N GLY A 462 -28.94 2.01 -11.26
CA GLY A 462 -28.19 2.69 -12.33
C GLY A 462 -27.94 4.19 -12.09
N ALA A 463 -28.25 4.72 -10.90
CA ALA A 463 -27.88 6.09 -10.55
C ALA A 463 -26.36 6.29 -10.63
N VAL A 464 -25.96 7.44 -11.19
CA VAL A 464 -24.57 7.90 -11.22
C VAL A 464 -24.38 8.92 -10.10
N PRO A 465 -23.32 8.83 -9.28
CA PRO A 465 -23.05 9.83 -8.25
C PRO A 465 -22.82 11.21 -8.87
N VAL A 466 -23.53 12.22 -8.36
CA VAL A 466 -23.41 13.60 -8.83
C VAL A 466 -22.39 14.33 -7.98
N ALA A 467 -21.22 14.60 -8.55
CA ALA A 467 -20.24 15.51 -7.95
C ALA A 467 -20.62 16.96 -8.23
N ARG A 468 -20.26 17.85 -7.31
CA ARG A 468 -20.44 19.30 -7.45
C ARG A 468 -19.18 20.03 -7.01
N TYR A 469 -18.75 21.04 -7.75
CA TYR A 469 -17.61 21.86 -7.33
C TYR A 469 -17.88 22.52 -5.98
N LEU A 470 -16.87 22.55 -5.12
CA LEU A 470 -17.00 23.19 -3.81
C LEU A 470 -17.30 24.69 -3.99
N ASP A 471 -16.58 25.38 -4.86
CA ASP A 471 -16.65 26.84 -5.05
C ASP A 471 -18.04 27.35 -5.48
N ASN A 472 -18.65 26.74 -6.50
CA ASN A 472 -19.88 27.25 -7.11
C ASN A 472 -21.07 26.26 -7.08
N GLY A 473 -20.86 24.98 -6.75
CA GLY A 473 -21.93 23.97 -6.72
C GLY A 473 -22.37 23.41 -8.07
N GLU A 474 -21.72 23.84 -9.17
CA GLU A 474 -21.99 23.32 -10.50
C GLU A 474 -21.68 21.82 -10.57
N PRO A 475 -22.52 21.01 -11.25
CA PRO A 475 -22.35 19.57 -11.33
C PRO A 475 -21.12 19.18 -12.17
N VAL A 476 -20.50 18.08 -11.79
CA VAL A 476 -19.35 17.47 -12.47
C VAL A 476 -19.70 16.02 -12.79
N THR A 477 -19.52 15.64 -14.05
CA THR A 477 -19.68 14.26 -14.49
C THR A 477 -18.46 13.43 -14.06
N LEU A 478 -18.71 12.38 -13.29
CA LEU A 478 -17.71 11.36 -12.97
C LEU A 478 -17.76 10.25 -14.01
N ALA A 479 -16.59 9.80 -14.46
CA ALA A 479 -16.50 8.64 -15.36
C ALA A 479 -16.49 7.35 -14.52
N GLU A 480 -17.23 6.34 -14.99
CA GLU A 480 -17.16 5.01 -14.42
C GLU A 480 -15.86 4.33 -14.87
N GLU A 481 -15.15 3.71 -13.94
CA GLU A 481 -13.96 2.91 -14.20
C GLU A 481 -14.17 1.47 -13.75
N LYS A 482 -13.66 0.52 -14.53
CA LYS A 482 -13.66 -0.90 -14.17
C LYS A 482 -12.62 -1.17 -13.09
N ILE A 483 -12.99 -1.99 -12.12
CA ILE A 483 -12.07 -2.52 -11.12
C ILE A 483 -11.55 -3.86 -11.64
N GLU A 484 -10.35 -3.84 -12.24
CA GLU A 484 -9.72 -5.01 -12.86
C GLU A 484 -8.96 -5.90 -11.86
N ILE A 485 -8.84 -5.46 -10.61
CA ILE A 485 -8.18 -6.22 -9.54
C ILE A 485 -9.20 -7.02 -8.74
N PHE A 486 -8.80 -8.21 -8.32
CA PHE A 486 -9.55 -9.06 -7.39
C PHE A 486 -8.90 -8.98 -6.01
N SER A 487 -9.66 -9.24 -4.93
CA SER A 487 -9.05 -9.25 -3.59
C SER A 487 -7.98 -10.33 -3.42
N ARG A 488 -7.99 -11.36 -4.28
CA ARG A 488 -6.93 -12.36 -4.44
C ARG A 488 -5.57 -11.73 -4.76
N ASP A 489 -5.56 -10.74 -5.65
CA ASP A 489 -4.34 -10.11 -6.16
C ASP A 489 -3.58 -9.34 -5.05
N ILE A 490 -4.30 -8.91 -4.00
CA ILE A 490 -3.74 -8.23 -2.83
C ILE A 490 -3.77 -9.08 -1.56
N PHE A 491 -4.02 -10.38 -1.64
CA PHE A 491 -4.07 -11.23 -0.45
C PHE A 491 -2.68 -11.42 0.12
N ARG A 492 -2.46 -11.16 1.42
CA ARG A 492 -1.13 -11.32 2.05
C ARG A 492 -0.70 -12.79 2.26
N GLY A 493 -1.65 -13.72 2.34
CA GLY A 493 -1.34 -15.12 2.65
C GLY A 493 -0.73 -15.32 4.03
N GLU A 494 0.19 -16.28 4.14
CA GLU A 494 0.85 -16.68 5.39
C GLU A 494 2.00 -15.75 5.80
N TYR A 495 2.32 -14.75 4.96
CA TYR A 495 3.44 -13.85 5.20
C TYR A 495 3.11 -12.78 6.23
N THR A 496 4.09 -12.45 7.08
CA THR A 496 3.95 -11.35 8.03
C THR A 496 3.94 -9.99 7.31
N HIS A 497 4.72 -9.84 6.23
CA HIS A 497 4.84 -8.58 5.50
C HIS A 497 4.70 -8.81 3.98
N TYR A 498 4.03 -7.90 3.24
CA TYR A 498 3.93 -8.03 1.78
C TYR A 498 5.28 -8.07 1.08
N ILE A 499 6.31 -7.36 1.57
CA ILE A 499 7.64 -7.42 0.93
C ILE A 499 8.21 -8.85 0.93
N GLU A 500 7.93 -9.64 1.96
CA GLU A 500 8.36 -11.04 2.01
C GLU A 500 7.58 -11.88 1.01
N LYS A 501 6.24 -11.69 0.97
CA LYS A 501 5.38 -12.30 -0.04
C LYS A 501 5.88 -11.98 -1.46
N GLU A 502 6.12 -10.72 -1.74
CA GLU A 502 6.44 -10.22 -3.08
C GLU A 502 7.83 -10.66 -3.54
N ILE A 503 8.81 -10.78 -2.64
CA ILE A 503 10.09 -11.43 -2.95
C ILE A 503 9.86 -12.91 -3.31
N HIS A 504 8.99 -13.60 -2.57
CA HIS A 504 8.67 -15.00 -2.84
C HIS A 504 7.84 -15.19 -4.14
N GLU A 505 6.99 -14.24 -4.51
CA GLU A 505 6.20 -14.25 -5.76
C GLU A 505 6.98 -13.73 -6.98
N ALA A 506 8.24 -13.33 -6.81
CA ALA A 506 9.05 -12.75 -7.86
C ALA A 506 9.23 -13.69 -9.06
N SER A 507 9.42 -14.99 -8.82
CA SER A 507 9.60 -16.00 -9.87
C SER A 507 8.35 -16.10 -10.75
N ASP A 508 7.17 -16.21 -10.16
CA ASP A 508 5.89 -16.24 -10.86
C ASP A 508 5.62 -14.92 -11.63
N SER A 509 5.97 -13.78 -11.04
CA SER A 509 5.82 -12.47 -11.69
C SER A 509 6.69 -12.36 -12.95
N VAL A 510 7.92 -12.84 -12.88
CA VAL A 510 8.83 -12.90 -14.04
C VAL A 510 8.30 -13.89 -15.08
N ARG A 511 7.82 -15.07 -14.66
CA ARG A 511 7.23 -16.08 -15.56
C ARG A 511 6.03 -15.50 -16.32
N ASN A 512 5.13 -14.82 -15.62
CA ASN A 512 3.96 -14.16 -16.19
C ASN A 512 4.31 -13.06 -17.19
N THR A 513 5.42 -12.35 -16.97
CA THR A 513 5.90 -11.32 -17.90
C THR A 513 6.24 -11.86 -19.29
N LEU A 514 6.67 -13.14 -19.39
CA LEU A 514 7.09 -13.76 -20.64
C LEU A 514 5.91 -14.32 -21.46
N HIS A 515 4.76 -14.52 -20.83
CA HIS A 515 3.63 -15.21 -21.43
C HIS A 515 2.99 -14.45 -22.61
N GLY A 516 2.61 -15.22 -23.64
CA GLY A 516 1.97 -14.71 -24.87
C GLY A 516 2.88 -13.87 -25.78
N LYS A 517 4.21 -13.89 -25.61
CA LYS A 517 5.13 -12.99 -26.35
C LYS A 517 5.95 -13.66 -27.45
N TYR A 518 6.15 -14.97 -27.39
CA TYR A 518 6.92 -15.71 -28.39
C TYR A 518 6.56 -17.20 -28.42
N LEU A 519 6.92 -17.87 -29.52
CA LEU A 519 6.80 -19.31 -29.72
C LEU A 519 8.17 -19.92 -30.05
N LYS A 520 8.43 -21.11 -29.54
CA LYS A 520 9.61 -21.91 -29.91
C LYS A 520 9.24 -22.83 -31.09
N LYS A 521 9.83 -22.62 -32.28
CA LYS A 521 9.59 -23.45 -33.48
C LYS A 521 10.90 -23.99 -34.06
N LYS A 522 11.03 -25.32 -34.16
CA LYS A 522 12.07 -26.06 -34.95
C LYS A 522 13.45 -25.38 -35.05
N GLY A 523 14.05 -24.96 -33.93
CA GLY A 523 15.39 -24.35 -33.95
C GLY A 523 15.43 -22.85 -33.70
N ALA A 524 14.32 -22.13 -33.85
CA ALA A 524 14.23 -20.68 -33.72
C ALA A 524 13.13 -20.23 -32.74
N VAL A 525 13.16 -18.95 -32.40
CA VAL A 525 12.11 -18.24 -31.66
C VAL A 525 11.36 -17.34 -32.62
N GLU A 526 10.04 -17.38 -32.56
CA GLU A 526 9.16 -16.46 -33.28
C GLU A 526 8.49 -15.54 -32.27
N PHE A 527 8.79 -14.26 -32.32
CA PHE A 527 8.09 -13.26 -31.50
C PHE A 527 6.69 -13.01 -32.03
N LEU A 528 5.74 -12.78 -31.11
CA LEU A 528 4.34 -12.47 -31.40
C LEU A 528 4.12 -10.97 -31.18
N PRO A 529 4.10 -10.12 -32.23
CA PRO A 529 3.96 -8.68 -32.07
C PRO A 529 2.69 -8.27 -31.30
N GLU A 530 1.60 -9.02 -31.44
CA GLU A 530 0.34 -8.81 -30.73
C GLU A 530 0.52 -8.88 -29.21
N GLY A 531 1.48 -9.68 -28.74
CA GLY A 531 1.82 -9.78 -27.33
C GLY A 531 2.39 -8.49 -26.74
N PHE A 532 2.89 -7.56 -27.55
CA PHE A 532 3.52 -6.30 -27.11
C PHE A 532 2.59 -5.09 -27.25
N GLY A 533 1.30 -5.28 -26.91
CA GLY A 533 0.28 -4.24 -26.93
C GLY A 533 -0.02 -3.75 -28.35
N ARG A 534 0.74 -2.77 -28.84
CA ARG A 534 0.69 -2.27 -30.22
C ARG A 534 1.95 -2.67 -31.01
N GLY A 535 2.42 -3.89 -30.79
CA GLY A 535 3.68 -4.36 -31.36
C GLY A 535 3.75 -4.35 -32.90
N PRO A 536 2.69 -4.65 -33.67
CA PRO A 536 2.74 -4.50 -35.13
C PRO A 536 3.12 -3.07 -35.57
N ALA A 537 2.57 -2.04 -34.91
CA ALA A 537 2.90 -0.65 -35.18
C ALA A 537 4.35 -0.30 -34.78
N LEU A 538 4.86 -0.93 -33.72
CA LEU A 538 6.26 -0.81 -33.33
C LEU A 538 7.19 -1.41 -34.40
N VAL A 539 6.86 -2.57 -34.99
CA VAL A 539 7.65 -3.17 -36.09
C VAL A 539 7.71 -2.22 -37.28
N GLU A 540 6.58 -1.63 -37.66
CA GLU A 540 6.52 -0.62 -38.73
C GLU A 540 7.40 0.58 -38.40
N ARG A 541 7.31 1.12 -37.18
CA ARG A 541 8.13 2.25 -36.73
C ARG A 541 9.62 1.94 -36.79
N VAL A 542 10.05 0.79 -36.28
CA VAL A 542 11.47 0.41 -36.20
C VAL A 542 12.06 0.20 -37.60
N ARG A 543 11.26 -0.28 -38.55
CA ARG A 543 11.68 -0.51 -39.95
C ARG A 543 11.54 0.72 -40.85
N ASP A 544 10.99 1.83 -40.36
CA ASP A 544 10.80 3.04 -41.15
C ASP A 544 12.14 3.70 -41.50
N ALA A 545 12.62 3.44 -42.73
CA ALA A 545 13.85 4.00 -43.27
C ALA A 545 13.77 5.52 -43.52
N SER A 546 12.57 6.11 -43.58
CA SER A 546 12.40 7.56 -43.75
C SER A 546 12.61 8.32 -42.43
N ARG A 547 12.40 7.64 -41.29
CA ARG A 547 12.60 8.16 -39.93
C ARG A 547 13.47 7.21 -39.11
N PRO A 548 14.74 7.00 -39.48
CA PRO A 548 15.60 6.01 -38.84
C PRO A 548 15.77 6.34 -37.35
N LEU A 549 15.65 5.31 -36.52
CA LEU A 549 15.95 5.43 -35.09
C LEU A 549 17.46 5.58 -34.89
N LYS A 550 17.86 6.63 -34.19
CA LYS A 550 19.27 6.90 -33.84
C LYS A 550 19.51 6.88 -32.34
N ARG A 551 18.46 7.01 -31.53
CA ARG A 551 18.57 7.05 -30.06
C ARG A 551 17.51 6.18 -29.41
N ILE A 552 17.92 5.37 -28.43
CA ILE A 552 17.01 4.72 -27.47
C ILE A 552 17.27 5.31 -26.10
N ILE A 553 16.22 5.83 -25.47
CA ILE A 553 16.31 6.45 -24.14
C ILE A 553 15.43 5.66 -23.17
N CYS A 554 16.04 5.03 -22.17
CA CYS A 554 15.30 4.39 -21.08
C CYS A 554 15.14 5.37 -19.91
N VAL A 555 13.96 5.47 -19.31
CA VAL A 555 13.70 6.43 -18.23
C VAL A 555 12.82 5.84 -17.13
N GLY A 556 13.06 6.21 -15.89
CA GLY A 556 12.23 5.81 -14.74
C GLY A 556 12.54 6.67 -13.52
N GLN A 557 12.00 6.30 -12.35
CA GLN A 557 12.28 6.97 -11.07
C GLN A 557 12.59 5.92 -9.99
N GLY A 558 13.56 6.20 -9.11
CA GLY A 558 13.97 5.28 -8.03
C GLY A 558 14.39 3.91 -8.56
N THR A 559 13.85 2.83 -7.99
CA THR A 559 14.06 1.44 -8.46
C THR A 559 13.78 1.28 -9.96
N ALA A 560 12.76 1.97 -10.51
CA ALA A 560 12.45 1.89 -11.94
C ALA A 560 13.50 2.62 -12.82
N ALA A 561 14.23 3.60 -12.29
CA ALA A 561 15.38 4.21 -12.98
C ALA A 561 16.56 3.23 -13.05
N VAL A 562 16.79 2.45 -11.99
CA VAL A 562 17.80 1.37 -11.98
C VAL A 562 17.41 0.24 -12.93
N ALA A 563 16.11 -0.11 -12.99
CA ALA A 563 15.60 -1.03 -14.00
C ALA A 563 15.81 -0.48 -15.42
N ALA A 564 15.51 0.81 -15.67
CA ALA A 564 15.77 1.46 -16.96
C ALA A 564 17.26 1.42 -17.35
N MET A 565 18.18 1.61 -16.39
CA MET A 565 19.63 1.41 -16.60
C MET A 565 19.95 -0.03 -17.00
N ALA A 566 19.32 -1.02 -16.35
CA ALA A 566 19.46 -2.42 -16.69
C ALA A 566 18.97 -2.72 -18.12
N VAL A 567 17.79 -2.22 -18.49
CA VAL A 567 17.21 -2.37 -19.83
C VAL A 567 18.14 -1.76 -20.89
N ALA A 568 18.65 -0.55 -20.66
CA ALA A 568 19.61 0.09 -21.57
C ALA A 568 20.88 -0.76 -21.75
N ARG A 569 21.38 -1.40 -20.68
CA ARG A 569 22.55 -2.29 -20.76
C ARG A 569 22.27 -3.57 -21.56
N LEU A 570 21.09 -4.17 -21.38
CA LEU A 570 20.65 -5.34 -22.15
C LEU A 570 20.46 -5.00 -23.65
N LEU A 571 19.91 -3.82 -23.96
CA LEU A 571 19.80 -3.32 -25.33
C LEU A 571 21.17 -3.09 -25.98
N ARG A 572 22.14 -2.49 -25.26
CA ARG A 572 23.51 -2.34 -25.78
C ARG A 572 24.17 -3.67 -26.12
N ARG A 573 23.88 -4.72 -25.35
CA ARG A 573 24.38 -6.08 -25.61
C ARG A 573 23.75 -6.68 -26.88
N THR A 574 22.43 -6.62 -27.00
CA THR A 574 21.70 -7.24 -28.12
C THR A 574 21.79 -6.45 -29.43
N LEU A 575 21.97 -5.14 -29.36
CA LEU A 575 22.12 -4.22 -30.50
C LEU A 575 23.58 -3.76 -30.71
N ALA A 576 24.54 -4.51 -30.17
CA ALA A 576 25.97 -4.17 -30.23
C ALA A 576 26.51 -3.87 -31.64
N PRO A 577 26.09 -4.56 -32.73
CA PRO A 577 26.52 -4.23 -34.09
C PRO A 577 26.17 -2.79 -34.52
N LEU A 578 24.99 -2.29 -34.11
CA LEU A 578 24.55 -0.92 -34.43
C LEU A 578 25.23 0.12 -33.54
N CYS A 579 25.43 -0.21 -32.26
CA CYS A 579 26.11 0.68 -31.32
C CYS A 579 27.58 0.89 -31.71
N SER A 580 28.27 -0.19 -32.11
CA SER A 580 29.70 -0.18 -32.43
C SER A 580 30.04 0.61 -33.70
N THR A 581 29.06 0.77 -34.60
CA THR A 581 29.20 1.54 -35.84
C THR A 581 28.72 2.99 -35.70
N GLY A 582 28.25 3.39 -34.51
CA GLY A 582 27.70 4.72 -34.26
C GLY A 582 26.31 4.96 -34.87
N GLY A 583 25.66 3.90 -35.35
CA GLY A 583 24.32 3.98 -35.96
C GLY A 583 23.18 4.12 -34.95
N LEU A 584 23.42 3.75 -33.68
CA LEU A 584 22.44 3.82 -32.61
C LEU A 584 23.11 4.15 -31.28
N ALA A 585 22.64 5.21 -30.61
CA ALA A 585 23.01 5.54 -29.23
C ALA A 585 21.94 5.02 -28.27
N ILE A 586 22.37 4.50 -27.11
CA ILE A 586 21.46 3.97 -26.09
C ILE A 586 21.83 4.59 -24.75
N GLU A 587 20.85 5.22 -24.11
CA GLU A 587 21.00 6.05 -22.91
C GLU A 587 19.98 5.64 -21.84
N SER A 588 20.25 6.01 -20.59
CA SER A 588 19.32 5.82 -19.48
C SER A 588 19.39 6.98 -18.50
N TYR A 589 18.24 7.46 -18.04
CA TYR A 589 18.15 8.61 -17.14
C TYR A 589 17.17 8.38 -15.99
N THR A 590 17.42 9.09 -14.89
CA THR A 590 16.38 9.39 -13.89
C THR A 590 15.43 10.43 -14.50
N GLY A 591 14.12 10.25 -14.36
CA GLY A 591 13.11 11.07 -15.05
C GLY A 591 13.25 12.56 -14.79
N SER A 592 13.46 12.93 -13.52
CA SER A 592 13.66 14.34 -13.11
C SER A 592 14.89 15.00 -13.75
N GLU A 593 15.98 14.25 -13.91
CA GLU A 593 17.21 14.74 -14.55
C GLU A 593 16.97 15.00 -16.04
N LEU A 594 16.35 14.06 -16.74
CA LEU A 594 16.11 14.21 -18.18
C LEU A 594 15.30 15.48 -18.48
N ILE A 595 14.22 15.75 -17.73
CA ILE A 595 13.40 16.97 -17.88
C ILE A 595 14.25 18.24 -17.76
N GLY A 596 15.15 18.29 -16.77
CA GLY A 596 15.93 19.49 -16.46
C GLY A 596 16.97 19.87 -17.52
N PHE A 597 17.37 18.91 -18.37
CA PHE A 597 18.46 19.08 -19.34
C PHE A 597 18.04 18.80 -20.79
N MET A 598 16.75 18.54 -21.03
CA MET A 598 16.19 18.44 -22.39
C MET A 598 16.11 19.83 -23.04
N GLY A 599 16.97 20.08 -24.04
CA GLY A 599 16.83 21.24 -24.94
C GLY A 599 15.66 21.07 -25.92
N ASP A 600 15.44 22.03 -26.83
CA ASP A 600 14.34 22.01 -27.81
C ASP A 600 14.62 21.15 -29.07
N GLU A 601 15.33 20.04 -28.90
CA GLU A 601 15.64 19.14 -30.01
C GLU A 601 14.40 18.37 -30.49
N ALA A 602 14.29 18.19 -31.81
CA ALA A 602 13.31 17.27 -32.39
C ALA A 602 13.65 15.83 -32.00
N MET A 603 12.63 15.03 -31.68
CA MET A 603 12.80 13.68 -31.16
C MET A 603 12.26 12.61 -32.12
N ASP A 604 12.09 12.95 -33.40
CA ASP A 604 11.60 12.04 -34.43
C ASP A 604 12.44 10.77 -34.60
N ASP A 605 13.72 10.78 -34.22
CA ASP A 605 14.66 9.66 -34.27
C ASP A 605 14.86 8.94 -32.92
N VAL A 606 14.04 9.29 -31.91
CA VAL A 606 14.10 8.76 -30.55
C VAL A 606 13.05 7.68 -30.32
N PHE A 607 13.49 6.56 -29.73
CA PHE A 607 12.65 5.53 -29.13
C PHE A 607 12.74 5.63 -27.61
N LEU A 608 11.67 6.14 -26.98
CA LEU A 608 11.60 6.33 -25.53
C LEU A 608 10.99 5.09 -24.87
N ILE A 609 11.67 4.57 -23.83
CA ILE A 609 11.23 3.44 -23.02
C ILE A 609 11.03 3.92 -21.57
N PRO A 610 9.86 4.45 -21.21
CA PRO A 610 9.53 4.75 -19.83
C PRO A 610 9.21 3.46 -19.07
N VAL A 611 9.83 3.30 -17.90
CA VAL A 611 9.66 2.17 -16.99
C VAL A 611 8.95 2.66 -15.73
N SER A 612 7.80 2.08 -15.40
CA SER A 612 7.04 2.45 -14.19
C SER A 612 6.19 1.29 -13.71
N GLN A 613 6.10 1.06 -12.40
CA GLN A 613 5.16 0.06 -11.88
C GLN A 613 3.71 0.59 -11.90
N SER A 614 3.46 1.78 -11.35
CA SER A 614 2.09 2.31 -11.20
C SER A 614 1.52 2.90 -12.49
N GLY A 615 2.38 3.35 -13.41
CA GLY A 615 1.99 4.10 -14.59
C GLY A 615 1.46 5.52 -14.29
N THR A 616 1.58 5.98 -13.04
CA THR A 616 1.09 7.29 -12.57
C THR A 616 2.21 8.23 -12.11
N THR A 617 3.47 7.78 -12.10
CA THR A 617 4.62 8.58 -11.64
C THR A 617 4.71 9.90 -12.40
N THR A 618 4.58 11.03 -11.69
CA THR A 618 4.45 12.37 -12.29
C THR A 618 5.62 12.73 -13.19
N ASP A 619 6.85 12.63 -12.68
CA ASP A 619 8.05 12.99 -13.45
C ASP A 619 8.21 12.10 -14.70
N THR A 620 7.94 10.80 -14.60
CA THR A 620 7.99 9.89 -15.75
C THR A 620 6.94 10.25 -16.79
N ASN A 621 5.70 10.55 -16.38
CA ASN A 621 4.63 10.96 -17.28
C ASN A 621 4.94 12.31 -17.95
N ARG A 622 5.59 13.24 -17.22
CA ARG A 622 6.03 14.52 -17.77
C ARG A 622 7.14 14.38 -18.82
N VAL A 623 8.11 13.47 -18.61
CA VAL A 623 9.08 13.11 -19.65
C VAL A 623 8.37 12.60 -20.89
N VAL A 624 7.38 11.71 -20.72
CA VAL A 624 6.64 11.14 -21.84
C VAL A 624 5.91 12.21 -22.63
N ASP A 625 5.18 13.11 -21.96
CA ASP A 625 4.48 14.21 -22.63
C ASP A 625 5.45 15.06 -23.46
N LEU A 626 6.57 15.49 -22.85
CA LEU A 626 7.59 16.31 -23.53
C LEU A 626 8.23 15.62 -24.74
N CYS A 627 8.63 14.36 -24.60
CA CYS A 627 9.24 13.60 -25.69
C CYS A 627 8.25 13.33 -26.82
N ARG A 628 7.00 12.96 -26.46
CA ARG A 628 5.94 12.66 -27.42
C ARG A 628 5.56 13.89 -28.24
N ASP A 629 5.41 15.04 -27.59
CA ASP A 629 5.10 16.31 -28.26
C ASP A 629 6.21 16.74 -29.24
N ARG A 630 7.42 16.24 -29.06
CA ARG A 630 8.58 16.46 -29.93
C ARG A 630 8.81 15.35 -30.95
N GLY A 631 7.90 14.38 -31.07
CA GLY A 631 7.90 13.36 -32.13
C GLY A 631 8.52 12.01 -31.76
N ALA A 632 8.95 11.81 -30.50
CA ALA A 632 9.48 10.53 -30.04
C ALA A 632 8.43 9.42 -30.13
N TRP A 633 8.86 8.20 -30.48
CA TRP A 633 8.02 7.03 -30.30
C TRP A 633 8.12 6.53 -28.86
N VAL A 634 6.98 6.33 -28.20
CA VAL A 634 6.94 5.93 -26.79
C VAL A 634 6.50 4.48 -26.63
N ASN A 635 7.35 3.65 -26.01
CA ASN A 635 7.05 2.26 -25.65
C ASN A 635 7.23 2.01 -24.15
N CYS A 636 6.16 2.04 -23.36
CA CYS A 636 6.28 1.88 -21.92
C CYS A 636 6.43 0.42 -21.46
N ILE A 637 7.24 0.20 -20.42
CA ILE A 637 7.26 -1.03 -19.60
C ILE A 637 6.49 -0.73 -18.32
N VAL A 638 5.31 -1.35 -18.15
CA VAL A 638 4.39 -0.96 -17.08
C VAL A 638 3.63 -2.13 -16.48
N ASN A 639 3.30 -2.04 -15.19
CA ASN A 639 2.57 -3.11 -14.52
C ASN A 639 1.07 -2.87 -14.41
N ARG A 640 0.59 -1.63 -14.44
CA ARG A 640 -0.84 -1.32 -14.30
C ARG A 640 -1.51 -1.14 -15.66
N ARG A 641 -2.43 -2.05 -15.99
CA ARG A 641 -3.35 -1.91 -17.14
C ARG A 641 -4.13 -0.60 -17.06
N ASN A 642 -4.40 -0.01 -18.23
CA ASN A 642 -5.18 1.22 -18.38
C ASN A 642 -4.64 2.45 -17.61
N SER A 643 -3.40 2.41 -17.14
CA SER A 643 -2.77 3.54 -16.45
C SER A 643 -2.57 4.74 -17.40
N PRO A 644 -2.45 5.97 -16.87
CA PRO A 644 -2.18 7.15 -17.69
C PRO A 644 -0.97 6.97 -18.63
N LEU A 645 0.09 6.32 -18.16
CA LEU A 645 1.27 6.03 -18.97
C LEU A 645 0.96 5.15 -20.19
N VAL A 646 0.09 4.15 -20.05
CA VAL A 646 -0.35 3.30 -21.19
C VAL A 646 -1.08 4.14 -22.22
N GLN A 647 -2.00 5.00 -21.78
CA GLN A 647 -2.81 5.85 -22.67
C GLN A 647 -1.96 6.85 -23.46
N LYS A 648 -0.84 7.29 -22.87
CA LYS A 648 0.11 8.23 -23.48
C LYS A 648 1.18 7.56 -24.36
N SER A 649 1.24 6.23 -24.39
CA SER A 649 2.28 5.48 -25.11
C SER A 649 1.79 4.97 -26.47
N ASP A 650 2.68 4.89 -27.46
CA ASP A 650 2.37 4.38 -28.80
C ASP A 650 2.34 2.85 -28.84
N SER A 651 3.15 2.20 -28.00
CA SER A 651 3.15 0.77 -27.71
C SER A 651 3.51 0.49 -26.24
N HIS A 652 3.37 -0.75 -25.76
CA HIS A 652 3.65 -1.08 -24.37
C HIS A 652 3.95 -2.56 -24.17
N ILE A 653 4.68 -2.87 -23.10
CA ILE A 653 4.83 -4.23 -22.57
C ILE A 653 4.37 -4.23 -21.11
N TYR A 654 3.42 -5.12 -20.81
CA TYR A 654 3.01 -5.34 -19.43
C TYR A 654 4.02 -6.22 -18.70
N THR A 655 4.36 -5.85 -17.47
CA THR A 655 5.02 -6.77 -16.54
C THR A 655 3.98 -7.64 -15.85
N SER A 656 4.37 -8.87 -15.49
CA SER A 656 3.45 -9.92 -15.04
C SER A 656 2.26 -10.02 -16.02
N ASN A 657 1.03 -10.08 -15.51
CA ASN A 657 -0.19 -9.99 -16.31
C ASN A 657 -0.78 -8.57 -16.40
N GLY A 658 -0.12 -7.54 -15.86
CA GLY A 658 -0.66 -6.18 -15.83
C GLY A 658 -1.72 -5.90 -14.73
N ARG A 659 -2.02 -6.90 -13.88
CA ARG A 659 -2.94 -6.80 -12.72
C ARG A 659 -2.24 -6.99 -11.39
N ASP A 660 -1.02 -7.53 -11.40
CA ASP A 660 -0.27 -7.92 -10.22
C ASP A 660 0.06 -6.73 -9.30
N VAL A 661 -0.71 -6.52 -8.24
CA VAL A 661 -0.50 -5.38 -7.34
C VAL A 661 0.72 -5.65 -6.46
N GLU A 662 1.60 -4.66 -6.37
CA GLU A 662 2.71 -4.64 -5.41
C GLU A 662 2.31 -3.68 -4.29
N MET A 663 2.00 -4.25 -3.13
CA MET A 663 1.51 -3.58 -1.93
C MET A 663 2.67 -3.02 -1.10
N ALA A 664 3.82 -3.71 -1.04
CA ALA A 664 4.96 -3.16 -0.31
C ALA A 664 5.41 -1.82 -0.91
N VAL A 665 5.80 -0.89 -0.05
CA VAL A 665 6.33 0.42 -0.48
C VAL A 665 7.61 0.23 -1.28
N ALA A 666 8.53 -0.58 -0.74
CA ALA A 666 9.78 -0.92 -1.40
C ALA A 666 9.52 -1.93 -2.52
N SER A 667 9.78 -1.53 -3.76
CA SER A 667 9.60 -2.41 -4.92
C SER A 667 10.59 -3.58 -4.94
N THR A 668 10.10 -4.77 -5.28
CA THR A 668 10.82 -6.04 -5.37
C THR A 668 10.48 -6.76 -6.68
N LYS A 669 9.37 -7.53 -6.74
CA LYS A 669 8.94 -8.29 -7.92
C LYS A 669 8.80 -7.46 -9.19
N ALA A 670 8.41 -6.19 -9.06
CA ALA A 670 8.30 -5.32 -10.22
C ALA A 670 9.67 -5.01 -10.85
N PHE A 671 10.75 -4.89 -10.07
CA PHE A 671 12.10 -4.67 -10.61
C PHE A 671 12.56 -5.82 -11.51
N TYR A 672 12.43 -7.06 -11.03
CA TYR A 672 12.83 -8.24 -11.81
C TYR A 672 11.99 -8.41 -13.07
N SER A 673 10.68 -8.20 -12.94
CA SER A 673 9.74 -8.27 -14.07
C SER A 673 10.01 -7.17 -15.11
N GLN A 674 10.37 -5.95 -14.68
CA GLN A 674 10.78 -4.87 -15.59
C GLN A 674 12.05 -5.22 -16.36
N ILE A 675 13.03 -5.87 -15.72
CA ILE A 675 14.24 -6.35 -16.38
C ILE A 675 13.92 -7.48 -17.37
N ALA A 676 13.07 -8.43 -16.99
CA ALA A 676 12.64 -9.52 -17.87
C ALA A 676 11.92 -8.98 -19.11
N ALA A 677 10.98 -8.03 -18.93
CA ALA A 677 10.31 -7.34 -20.02
C ALA A 677 11.30 -6.59 -20.92
N GLY A 678 12.26 -5.87 -20.33
CA GLY A 678 13.29 -5.16 -21.08
C GLY A 678 14.25 -6.09 -21.84
N LYS A 679 14.61 -7.23 -21.26
CA LYS A 679 15.38 -8.28 -21.93
C LYS A 679 14.62 -8.79 -23.15
N LEU A 680 13.35 -9.12 -22.97
CA LEU A 680 12.50 -9.64 -24.02
C LEU A 680 12.33 -8.64 -25.16
N LEU A 681 12.06 -7.37 -24.85
CA LEU A 681 12.02 -6.28 -25.82
C LEU A 681 13.36 -6.14 -26.57
N SER A 682 14.48 -6.26 -25.86
CA SER A 682 15.81 -6.15 -26.49
C SER A 682 16.09 -7.26 -27.50
N LEU A 683 15.67 -8.49 -27.20
CA LEU A 683 15.82 -9.64 -28.10
C LEU A 683 14.89 -9.52 -29.32
N TRP A 684 13.67 -9.03 -29.10
CA TRP A 684 12.74 -8.79 -30.20
C TRP A 684 13.21 -7.68 -31.14
N LEU A 685 13.75 -6.57 -30.60
CA LEU A 685 14.38 -5.54 -31.42
C LEU A 685 15.58 -6.07 -32.20
N ALA A 686 16.39 -6.94 -31.58
CA ALA A 686 17.52 -7.57 -32.26
C ALA A 686 17.08 -8.49 -33.41
N ASP A 687 15.95 -9.19 -33.28
CA ASP A 687 15.33 -9.96 -34.34
C ASP A 687 14.83 -9.05 -35.49
N ILE A 688 14.07 -7.99 -35.16
CA ILE A 688 13.54 -7.03 -36.15
C ILE A 688 14.67 -6.39 -36.96
N LEU A 689 15.76 -6.01 -36.28
CA LEU A 689 16.91 -5.30 -36.85
C LEU A 689 18.04 -6.25 -37.33
N SER A 690 17.86 -7.56 -37.16
CA SER A 690 18.85 -8.59 -37.54
C SER A 690 20.25 -8.37 -36.95
N THR A 691 20.33 -7.91 -35.70
CA THR A 691 21.60 -7.72 -34.99
C THR A 691 22.10 -8.98 -34.28
N MET A 692 21.23 -9.99 -34.15
CA MET A 692 21.55 -11.32 -33.62
C MET A 692 20.95 -12.39 -34.52
N ASP A 693 21.63 -13.53 -34.63
CA ASP A 693 21.06 -14.68 -35.32
C ASP A 693 20.05 -15.43 -34.43
N GLY A 694 19.17 -16.23 -35.06
CA GLY A 694 18.10 -16.94 -34.37
C GLY A 694 18.56 -17.97 -33.34
N GLN A 695 19.75 -18.56 -33.49
CA GLN A 695 20.29 -19.52 -32.52
C GLN A 695 20.78 -18.79 -31.26
N THR A 696 21.44 -17.65 -31.43
CA THR A 696 21.85 -16.80 -30.30
C THR A 696 20.63 -16.24 -29.57
N ILE A 697 19.61 -15.75 -30.29
CA ILE A 697 18.33 -15.30 -29.69
C ILE A 697 17.69 -16.42 -28.88
N ARG A 698 17.66 -17.65 -29.41
CA ARG A 698 17.11 -18.81 -28.72
C ARG A 698 17.84 -19.08 -27.40
N THR A 699 19.17 -19.11 -27.39
CA THR A 699 19.95 -19.34 -26.17
C THR A 699 19.70 -18.24 -25.13
N GLU A 700 19.54 -16.98 -25.56
CA GLU A 700 19.20 -15.87 -24.67
C GLU A 700 17.78 -15.97 -24.10
N ILE A 701 16.81 -16.47 -24.89
CA ILE A 701 15.45 -16.78 -24.41
C ILE A 701 15.48 -17.94 -23.41
N GLU A 702 16.23 -19.01 -23.66
CA GLU A 702 16.37 -20.14 -22.73
C GLU A 702 16.98 -19.68 -21.39
N ALA A 703 17.93 -18.75 -21.41
CA ALA A 703 18.47 -18.14 -20.18
C ALA A 703 17.42 -17.31 -19.42
N LEU A 704 16.59 -16.54 -20.14
CA LEU A 704 15.50 -15.74 -19.57
C LEU A 704 14.37 -16.63 -19.00
N GLU A 705 14.00 -17.71 -19.69
CA GLU A 705 13.00 -18.69 -19.22
C GLU A 705 13.46 -19.44 -17.97
N GLY A 706 14.77 -19.67 -17.82
CA GLY A 706 15.34 -20.29 -16.63
C GLY A 706 15.58 -19.32 -15.47
N LEU A 707 15.30 -18.02 -15.63
CA LEU A 707 15.49 -17.03 -14.56
C LEU A 707 14.55 -17.26 -13.36
N PRO A 708 13.22 -17.49 -13.53
CA PRO A 708 12.31 -17.80 -12.41
C PRO A 708 12.81 -18.93 -11.50
N ASP A 709 13.18 -20.08 -12.08
CA ASP A 709 13.61 -21.24 -11.30
C ASP A 709 14.92 -20.96 -10.53
N LYS A 710 15.77 -20.09 -11.06
CA LYS A 710 16.99 -19.64 -10.38
C LYS A 710 16.71 -18.63 -9.26
N ILE A 711 15.68 -17.80 -9.40
CA ILE A 711 15.18 -16.95 -8.31
C ILE A 711 14.72 -17.85 -7.16
N ASP A 712 13.93 -18.90 -7.44
CA ASP A 712 13.49 -19.86 -6.44
C ASP A 712 14.69 -20.53 -5.74
N LYS A 713 15.70 -20.97 -6.50
CA LYS A 713 16.94 -21.56 -5.96
C LYS A 713 17.73 -20.60 -5.04
N VAL A 714 17.70 -19.28 -5.30
CA VAL A 714 18.26 -18.30 -4.36
C VAL A 714 17.47 -18.29 -3.06
N LEU A 715 16.14 -18.29 -3.14
CA LEU A 715 15.26 -18.24 -1.97
C LEU A 715 15.21 -19.57 -1.18
N GLU A 716 15.59 -20.70 -1.77
CA GLU A 716 15.87 -21.93 -1.02
C GLU A 716 16.98 -21.74 0.01
N ASN A 717 17.93 -20.83 -0.24
CA ASN A 717 19.05 -20.50 0.65
C ASN A 717 18.77 -19.27 1.56
N LYS A 718 17.52 -18.84 1.66
CA LYS A 718 17.12 -17.60 2.36
C LYS A 718 17.53 -17.57 3.84
N ASP A 719 17.54 -18.73 4.52
CA ASP A 719 17.92 -18.80 5.92
C ASP A 719 19.42 -18.52 6.10
N ALA A 720 20.28 -19.07 5.23
CA ALA A 720 21.71 -18.79 5.25
C ALA A 720 22.02 -17.31 4.97
N ILE A 721 21.31 -16.71 4.00
CA ILE A 721 21.40 -15.27 3.72
C ILE A 721 20.98 -14.47 4.98
N GLY A 722 19.91 -14.89 5.64
CA GLY A 722 19.41 -14.28 6.86
C GLY A 722 20.40 -14.36 8.04
N GLU A 723 21.11 -15.47 8.21
CA GLU A 723 22.13 -15.61 9.25
C GLU A 723 23.31 -14.66 9.05
N VAL A 724 23.74 -14.47 7.79
CA VAL A 724 24.76 -13.46 7.46
C VAL A 724 24.26 -12.06 7.80
N ALA A 725 23.03 -11.71 7.41
CA ALA A 725 22.45 -10.40 7.74
C ALA A 725 22.36 -10.16 9.26
N LYS A 726 21.86 -11.14 10.02
CA LYS A 726 21.74 -11.06 11.49
C LYS A 726 23.09 -10.86 12.18
N LYS A 727 24.14 -11.49 11.67
CA LYS A 727 25.49 -11.42 12.25
C LYS A 727 26.14 -10.06 12.03
N TYR A 728 26.07 -9.51 10.81
CA TYR A 728 26.88 -8.35 10.42
C TYR A 728 26.11 -7.02 10.43
N ALA A 729 24.82 -7.00 10.09
CA ALA A 729 24.07 -5.74 9.97
C ALA A 729 23.98 -4.92 11.28
N PRO A 730 23.73 -5.53 12.47
CA PRO A 730 23.53 -4.75 13.70
C PRO A 730 24.81 -4.12 14.29
N VAL A 731 25.97 -4.72 14.01
CA VAL A 731 27.25 -4.34 14.62
C VAL A 731 28.04 -3.32 13.80
N HIS A 732 27.57 -2.96 12.61
CA HIS A 732 28.26 -2.02 11.74
C HIS A 732 27.49 -0.72 11.57
N ARG A 733 28.15 0.39 11.90
CA ARG A 733 27.61 1.74 11.76
C ARG A 733 27.57 2.19 10.30
N TYR A 734 28.69 2.05 9.59
CA TYR A 734 28.88 2.49 8.20
C TYR A 734 28.78 1.32 7.23
N TRP A 735 28.04 1.51 6.16
CA TRP A 735 27.75 0.49 5.17
C TRP A 735 28.13 1.03 3.79
N ALA A 736 28.49 0.16 2.86
CA ALA A 736 28.82 0.52 1.49
C ALA A 736 28.41 -0.58 0.52
N LEU A 737 28.13 -0.21 -0.73
CA LEU A 737 27.93 -1.15 -1.83
C LEU A 737 28.95 -0.94 -2.92
N VAL A 738 29.40 -2.04 -3.52
CA VAL A 738 30.22 -1.99 -4.71
C VAL A 738 29.76 -3.01 -5.74
N GLY A 739 29.94 -2.67 -7.01
CA GLY A 739 29.70 -3.57 -8.12
C GLY A 739 30.49 -3.15 -9.36
N ASN A 740 30.79 -4.10 -10.23
CA ASN A 740 31.47 -3.85 -11.50
C ASN A 740 30.54 -4.20 -12.68
N GLY A 741 30.59 -3.40 -13.75
CA GLY A 741 29.87 -3.71 -14.99
C GLY A 741 28.36 -3.86 -14.80
N ALA A 742 27.82 -5.05 -15.03
CA ALA A 742 26.38 -5.31 -14.82
C ALA A 742 25.99 -5.32 -13.34
N ASN A 743 26.93 -5.66 -12.45
CA ASN A 743 26.68 -5.73 -11.01
C ASN A 743 26.54 -4.33 -10.38
N CYS A 744 26.88 -3.26 -11.11
CA CYS A 744 26.52 -1.90 -10.70
C CYS A 744 24.99 -1.71 -10.63
N VAL A 745 24.23 -2.45 -11.46
CA VAL A 745 22.75 -2.43 -11.40
C VAL A 745 22.29 -3.04 -10.08
N ALA A 746 22.79 -4.23 -9.73
CA ALA A 746 22.49 -4.88 -8.46
C ALA A 746 22.92 -4.02 -7.28
N ALA A 747 24.13 -3.46 -7.32
CA ALA A 747 24.65 -2.61 -6.25
C ALA A 747 23.77 -1.35 -6.04
N GLN A 748 23.35 -0.67 -7.11
CA GLN A 748 22.49 0.51 -6.96
C GLN A 748 21.09 0.16 -6.45
N GLU A 749 20.51 -0.95 -6.90
CA GLU A 749 19.18 -1.37 -6.45
C GLU A 749 19.20 -1.87 -5.00
N VAL A 750 20.15 -2.72 -4.64
CA VAL A 750 20.31 -3.17 -3.25
C VAL A 750 20.61 -1.97 -2.34
N ARG A 751 21.39 -0.97 -2.80
CA ARG A 751 21.61 0.27 -2.04
C ARG A 751 20.28 0.98 -1.77
N ILE A 752 19.42 1.14 -2.78
CA ILE A 752 18.10 1.75 -2.61
C ILE A 752 17.29 0.97 -1.57
N LYS A 753 17.22 -0.37 -1.70
CA LYS A 753 16.49 -1.19 -0.72
C LYS A 753 17.04 -1.04 0.69
N LEU A 754 18.35 -1.05 0.89
CA LEU A 754 18.92 -0.91 2.23
C LEU A 754 18.75 0.51 2.78
N SER A 755 18.71 1.53 1.93
CA SER A 755 18.32 2.88 2.36
C SER A 755 16.84 2.95 2.78
N GLU A 756 15.95 2.29 2.06
CA GLU A 756 14.52 2.23 2.38
C GLU A 756 14.23 1.37 3.63
N LEU A 757 14.79 0.17 3.69
CA LEU A 757 14.51 -0.84 4.72
C LEU A 757 15.39 -0.69 5.97
N CYS A 758 16.59 -0.12 5.87
CA CYS A 758 17.51 -0.01 7.01
C CYS A 758 17.80 1.44 7.41
N TYR A 759 17.23 2.44 6.70
CA TYR A 759 17.44 3.88 6.95
C TYR A 759 18.92 4.28 7.00
N LYS A 760 19.73 3.65 6.15
CA LYS A 760 21.15 3.94 6.00
C LYS A 760 21.38 4.83 4.79
N SER A 761 22.21 5.86 4.95
CA SER A 761 22.84 6.53 3.82
C SER A 761 24.02 5.68 3.38
N ILE A 762 23.93 5.08 2.19
CA ILE A 762 24.90 4.10 1.72
C ILE A 762 25.54 4.59 0.41
N PRO A 763 26.86 4.84 0.38
CA PRO A 763 27.56 5.05 -0.89
C PRO A 763 27.54 3.77 -1.74
N CYS A 764 27.50 3.96 -3.06
CA CYS A 764 27.55 2.88 -4.02
C CYS A 764 28.56 3.23 -5.11
N ASP A 765 29.65 2.48 -5.15
CA ASP A 765 30.82 2.78 -5.98
C ASP A 765 31.16 1.63 -6.92
N VAL A 766 32.06 1.88 -7.86
CA VAL A 766 32.76 0.82 -8.57
C VAL A 766 33.80 0.22 -7.61
N THR A 767 33.97 -1.11 -7.61
CA THR A 767 34.78 -1.81 -6.60
C THR A 767 36.17 -1.21 -6.41
N GLU A 768 36.88 -0.89 -7.49
CA GLU A 768 38.23 -0.34 -7.37
C GLU A 768 38.25 1.08 -6.80
N ASP A 769 37.25 1.91 -7.11
CA ASP A 769 37.24 3.32 -6.74
C ASP A 769 37.02 3.53 -5.23
N LYS A 770 36.42 2.54 -4.55
CA LYS A 770 36.17 2.57 -3.11
C LYS A 770 37.42 2.88 -2.27
N LYS A 771 38.59 2.37 -2.68
CA LYS A 771 39.86 2.63 -1.96
C LYS A 771 40.29 4.10 -2.01
N HIS A 772 39.75 4.88 -2.95
CA HIS A 772 40.05 6.30 -3.14
C HIS A 772 39.07 7.25 -2.45
N ILE A 773 37.95 6.73 -1.93
CA ILE A 773 36.83 7.55 -1.42
C ILE A 773 36.68 7.39 0.09
N ASP A 774 36.19 6.24 0.56
CA ASP A 774 35.66 6.07 1.92
C ASP A 774 36.09 4.76 2.61
N LEU A 775 37.09 4.03 2.08
CA LEU A 775 37.58 2.80 2.71
C LEU A 775 37.97 2.99 4.20
N SER A 776 38.44 4.18 4.57
CA SER A 776 38.83 4.52 5.95
C SER A 776 37.66 4.57 6.95
N THR A 777 36.40 4.48 6.51
CA THR A 777 35.24 4.41 7.41
C THR A 777 35.01 3.01 7.97
N GLU A 778 35.88 2.04 7.63
CA GLU A 778 35.79 0.64 8.05
C GLU A 778 34.39 0.02 7.80
N PRO A 779 33.81 0.16 6.59
CA PRO A 779 32.41 -0.15 6.39
C PRO A 779 32.13 -1.65 6.25
N LEU A 780 30.91 -2.04 6.61
CA LEU A 780 30.27 -3.25 6.07
C LEU A 780 30.10 -3.07 4.56
N THR A 781 30.86 -3.81 3.75
CA THR A 781 30.84 -3.63 2.29
C THR A 781 30.15 -4.81 1.63
N LEU A 782 29.01 -4.59 0.99
CA LEU A 782 28.37 -5.62 0.16
C LEU A 782 28.94 -5.53 -1.26
N VAL A 783 29.60 -6.59 -1.70
CA VAL A 783 30.30 -6.67 -2.98
C VAL A 783 29.48 -7.51 -3.95
N MET A 784 28.97 -6.91 -5.02
CA MET A 784 28.24 -7.61 -6.09
C MET A 784 29.24 -8.05 -7.18
N ALA A 785 29.50 -9.35 -7.29
CA ALA A 785 30.62 -9.92 -8.03
C ALA A 785 30.27 -11.17 -8.87
N SER A 786 29.02 -11.33 -9.29
CA SER A 786 28.60 -12.42 -10.18
C SER A 786 28.96 -12.16 -11.64
N ASP A 787 29.22 -13.24 -12.39
CA ASP A 787 29.53 -13.23 -13.83
C ASP A 787 30.58 -12.20 -14.28
N LEU A 788 31.63 -12.03 -13.48
CA LEU A 788 32.74 -11.14 -13.81
C LEU A 788 33.71 -11.81 -14.81
N PRO A 789 34.24 -11.07 -15.81
CA PRO A 789 35.35 -11.55 -16.62
C PRO A 789 36.59 -11.86 -15.76
N GLU A 790 37.42 -12.81 -16.20
CA GLU A 790 38.55 -13.34 -15.41
C GLU A 790 39.52 -12.27 -14.87
N MET A 791 39.81 -11.24 -15.69
CA MET A 791 40.64 -10.11 -15.25
C MET A 791 39.97 -9.32 -14.11
N VAL A 792 38.68 -9.05 -14.23
CA VAL A 792 37.91 -8.23 -13.30
C VAL A 792 37.65 -8.95 -11.99
N VAL A 793 37.38 -10.26 -12.01
CA VAL A 793 37.22 -11.05 -10.78
C VAL A 793 38.52 -11.13 -9.99
N THR A 794 39.67 -11.30 -10.68
CA THR A 794 40.99 -11.29 -10.03
C THR A 794 41.25 -9.98 -9.30
N ASP A 795 40.96 -8.85 -9.95
CA ASP A 795 41.06 -7.54 -9.31
C ASP A 795 40.05 -7.37 -8.18
N THR A 796 38.82 -7.85 -8.32
CA THR A 796 37.79 -7.78 -7.28
C THR A 796 38.18 -8.58 -6.03
N VAL A 797 38.81 -9.75 -6.18
CA VAL A 797 39.34 -10.56 -5.07
C VAL A 797 40.47 -9.81 -4.35
N LYS A 798 41.38 -9.18 -5.11
CA LYS A 798 42.44 -8.33 -4.57
C LYS A 798 41.87 -7.15 -3.76
N GLU A 799 40.91 -6.42 -4.32
CA GLU A 799 40.28 -5.28 -3.63
C GLU A 799 39.49 -5.74 -2.38
N THR A 800 38.79 -6.87 -2.45
CA THR A 800 38.11 -7.47 -1.28
C THR A 800 39.09 -7.76 -0.15
N THR A 801 40.29 -8.26 -0.50
CA THR A 801 41.37 -8.50 0.48
C THR A 801 41.85 -7.20 1.12
N ILE A 802 41.97 -6.13 0.33
CA ILE A 802 42.33 -4.79 0.82
C ILE A 802 41.25 -4.26 1.76
N PHE A 803 39.97 -4.42 1.43
CA PHE A 803 38.87 -3.99 2.30
C PHE A 803 38.98 -4.63 3.69
N LYS A 804 39.19 -5.95 3.73
CA LYS A 804 39.37 -6.69 4.98
C LYS A 804 40.64 -6.29 5.74
N ALA A 805 41.74 -6.06 5.04
CA ALA A 805 43.00 -5.63 5.65
C ALA A 805 42.92 -4.24 6.32
N HIS A 806 41.98 -3.39 5.88
CA HIS A 806 41.68 -2.08 6.45
C HIS A 806 40.48 -2.10 7.41
N ASN A 807 40.25 -3.21 8.11
CA ASN A 807 39.14 -3.42 9.07
C ASN A 807 37.73 -3.31 8.49
N GLY A 808 37.58 -3.22 7.17
CA GLY A 808 36.28 -3.36 6.53
C GLY A 808 35.74 -4.79 6.67
N SER A 809 34.43 -4.94 6.55
CA SER A 809 33.76 -6.24 6.61
C SER A 809 33.10 -6.56 5.26
N PRO A 810 33.85 -7.12 4.30
CA PRO A 810 33.30 -7.42 2.98
C PRO A 810 32.42 -8.68 3.00
N ILE A 811 31.17 -8.56 2.58
CA ILE A 811 30.27 -9.69 2.26
C ILE A 811 30.14 -9.75 0.73
N VAL A 812 30.48 -10.88 0.13
CA VAL A 812 30.54 -11.00 -1.33
C VAL A 812 29.38 -11.85 -1.85
N PHE A 813 28.58 -11.26 -2.74
CA PHE A 813 27.59 -11.96 -3.56
C PHE A 813 28.30 -12.43 -4.83
N CYS A 814 28.30 -13.73 -5.09
CA CYS A 814 29.04 -14.30 -6.21
C CYS A 814 28.41 -15.61 -6.69
N ALA A 815 28.82 -16.05 -7.89
CA ALA A 815 28.38 -17.30 -8.47
C ALA A 815 28.75 -18.50 -7.56
N GLU A 816 27.92 -19.54 -7.56
CA GLU A 816 28.08 -20.74 -6.74
C GLU A 816 29.41 -21.48 -6.94
N ASP A 817 30.01 -21.33 -8.12
CA ASP A 817 31.30 -21.91 -8.51
C ASP A 817 32.50 -20.99 -8.26
N GLU A 818 32.30 -19.77 -7.75
CA GLU A 818 33.36 -18.79 -7.52
C GLU A 818 33.85 -18.83 -6.07
N ASP A 819 34.84 -19.69 -5.80
CA ASP A 819 35.37 -19.99 -4.46
C ASP A 819 36.52 -19.07 -4.01
N ARG A 820 37.07 -18.24 -4.91
CA ARG A 820 38.21 -17.36 -4.58
C ARG A 820 37.89 -16.36 -3.48
N PHE A 821 36.63 -15.95 -3.36
CA PHE A 821 36.17 -15.02 -2.32
C PHE A 821 36.08 -15.63 -0.91
N ASP A 822 35.95 -16.96 -0.80
CA ASP A 822 35.66 -17.64 0.47
C ASP A 822 36.78 -17.48 1.50
N ARG A 823 38.00 -17.16 1.05
CA ARG A 823 39.18 -16.94 1.92
C ARG A 823 39.44 -15.47 2.23
N VAL A 824 38.82 -14.54 1.51
CA VAL A 824 39.11 -13.09 1.60
C VAL A 824 37.93 -12.28 2.10
N ALA A 825 36.71 -12.81 2.02
CA ALA A 825 35.50 -12.18 2.54
C ALA A 825 35.28 -12.48 4.05
N GLU A 826 34.34 -11.76 4.67
CA GLU A 826 33.74 -12.14 5.95
C GLU A 826 32.69 -13.25 5.78
N ALA A 827 31.92 -13.15 4.70
CA ALA A 827 30.97 -14.17 4.27
C ALA A 827 30.78 -14.09 2.75
N THR A 828 30.44 -15.22 2.15
CA THR A 828 30.01 -15.29 0.75
C THR A 828 28.55 -15.72 0.66
N ILE A 829 27.81 -15.05 -0.21
CA ILE A 829 26.44 -15.39 -0.57
C ILE A 829 26.48 -15.91 -2.00
N LYS A 830 26.30 -17.23 -2.12
CA LYS A 830 26.38 -17.95 -3.40
C LYS A 830 25.04 -17.87 -4.12
N VAL A 831 25.06 -17.48 -5.38
CA VAL A 831 23.89 -17.45 -6.27
C VAL A 831 24.15 -18.31 -7.52
N PRO A 832 23.14 -18.94 -8.13
CA PRO A 832 23.33 -19.72 -9.35
C PRO A 832 23.69 -18.81 -10.53
N ARG A 833 24.24 -19.40 -11.61
CA ARG A 833 24.46 -18.66 -12.86
C ARG A 833 23.17 -18.52 -13.65
N ALA A 834 22.81 -17.29 -14.00
CA ALA A 834 21.67 -17.01 -14.86
C ALA A 834 22.04 -17.18 -16.34
N GLY A 835 23.15 -16.56 -16.77
CA GLY A 835 23.47 -16.40 -18.18
C GLY A 835 22.66 -15.29 -18.85
N GLY A 836 22.94 -15.04 -20.13
CA GLY A 836 22.23 -14.02 -20.92
C GLY A 836 22.39 -12.57 -20.43
N GLY A 837 23.34 -12.34 -19.50
CA GLY A 837 23.58 -11.04 -18.88
C GLY A 837 22.58 -10.70 -17.78
N LEU A 838 21.97 -11.72 -17.16
CA LEU A 838 20.95 -11.59 -16.12
C LEU A 838 21.46 -11.94 -14.72
N ASP A 839 22.73 -12.32 -14.57
CA ASP A 839 23.29 -12.82 -13.30
C ASP A 839 23.13 -11.83 -12.13
N PHE A 840 23.24 -10.53 -12.41
CA PHE A 840 23.03 -9.47 -11.41
C PHE A 840 21.61 -9.47 -10.81
N VAL A 841 20.61 -10.05 -11.49
CA VAL A 841 19.24 -10.17 -10.98
C VAL A 841 19.22 -11.07 -9.74
N LEU A 842 19.97 -12.17 -9.76
CA LEU A 842 20.01 -13.14 -8.67
C LEU A 842 20.73 -12.58 -7.44
N GLU A 843 21.80 -11.79 -7.65
CA GLU A 843 22.43 -11.01 -6.57
C GLU A 843 21.47 -9.99 -5.97
N THR A 844 20.64 -9.38 -6.80
CA THR A 844 19.63 -8.41 -6.35
C THR A 844 18.57 -9.09 -5.48
N VAL A 845 18.08 -10.27 -5.87
CA VAL A 845 17.15 -11.07 -5.04
C VAL A 845 17.76 -11.41 -3.70
N ALA A 846 19.00 -11.92 -3.70
CA ALA A 846 19.71 -12.23 -2.47
C ALA A 846 19.92 -10.98 -1.59
N GLY A 847 20.25 -9.85 -2.20
CA GLY A 847 20.44 -8.56 -1.51
C GLY A 847 19.14 -7.97 -0.95
N HIS A 848 18.02 -8.11 -1.66
CA HIS A 848 16.69 -7.73 -1.18
C HIS A 848 16.32 -8.53 0.07
N TRP A 849 16.47 -9.87 0.02
CA TRP A 849 16.20 -10.73 1.17
C TRP A 849 17.16 -10.44 2.34
N TRP A 850 18.45 -10.25 2.06
CA TRP A 850 19.43 -9.83 3.06
C TRP A 850 19.00 -8.53 3.76
N GLY A 851 18.49 -7.55 3.01
CA GLY A 851 17.98 -6.29 3.55
C GLY A 851 16.77 -6.45 4.47
N VAL A 852 15.83 -7.32 4.10
CA VAL A 852 14.69 -7.67 4.98
C VAL A 852 15.19 -8.29 6.29
N CYS A 853 16.12 -9.24 6.21
CA CYS A 853 16.70 -9.86 7.41
C CYS A 853 17.51 -8.87 8.24
N ALA A 854 18.25 -7.95 7.61
CA ALA A 854 19.03 -6.92 8.29
C ALA A 854 18.13 -5.97 9.10
N ALA A 855 17.04 -5.49 8.51
CA ALA A 855 16.06 -4.64 9.19
C ALA A 855 15.40 -5.35 10.39
N LYS A 856 15.02 -6.62 10.22
CA LYS A 856 14.50 -7.48 11.31
C LYS A 856 15.53 -7.67 12.43
N ALA A 857 16.79 -7.90 12.09
CA ALA A 857 17.86 -8.09 13.06
C ALA A 857 18.09 -6.81 13.90
N ILE A 858 18.12 -5.64 13.25
CA ILE A 858 18.27 -4.35 13.94
C ILE A 858 17.09 -4.11 14.90
N ASP A 859 15.85 -4.35 14.46
CA ASP A 859 14.67 -4.21 15.32
C ASP A 859 14.68 -5.18 16.50
N GLY A 860 15.12 -6.43 16.28
CA GLY A 860 15.21 -7.45 17.32
C GLY A 860 16.11 -7.05 18.49
N HIS A 861 17.10 -6.18 18.28
CA HIS A 861 17.96 -5.68 19.36
C HIS A 861 17.30 -4.62 20.25
N ALA A 862 16.10 -4.12 19.91
CA ALA A 862 15.30 -3.25 20.75
C ALA A 862 14.60 -4.00 21.91
N GLU A 863 14.58 -5.34 21.91
CA GLU A 863 13.78 -6.14 22.85
C GLU A 863 14.08 -5.87 24.33
N PRO A 864 15.34 -5.78 24.79
CA PRO A 864 15.63 -5.43 26.18
C PRO A 864 15.06 -4.05 26.59
N PHE A 865 15.02 -3.10 25.65
CA PHE A 865 14.50 -1.76 25.87
C PHE A 865 12.97 -1.76 25.95
N ARG A 866 12.29 -2.57 25.13
CA ARG A 866 10.84 -2.77 25.21
C ARG A 866 10.44 -3.39 26.54
N ALA A 867 11.14 -4.44 26.98
CA ALA A 867 10.91 -5.06 28.28
C ALA A 867 11.09 -4.05 29.43
N ALA A 868 12.15 -3.23 29.40
CA ALA A 868 12.37 -2.17 30.37
C ALA A 868 11.27 -1.09 30.34
N ARG A 869 10.79 -0.72 29.15
CA ARG A 869 9.71 0.27 28.96
C ARG A 869 8.37 -0.22 29.51
N VAL A 870 8.01 -1.48 29.28
CA VAL A 870 6.78 -2.10 29.80
C VAL A 870 6.81 -2.10 31.33
N LEU A 871 7.90 -2.60 31.92
CA LEU A 871 8.12 -2.58 33.37
C LEU A 871 8.00 -1.16 33.94
N LEU A 872 8.62 -0.18 33.28
CA LEU A 872 8.56 1.22 33.70
C LEU A 872 7.15 1.81 33.61
N GLY A 873 6.37 1.43 32.59
CA GLY A 873 4.98 1.82 32.45
C GLY A 873 4.14 1.38 33.64
N GLU A 874 4.28 0.12 34.06
CA GLU A 874 3.57 -0.42 35.23
C GLU A 874 3.94 0.33 36.52
N MET A 875 5.20 0.74 36.68
CA MET A 875 5.67 1.52 37.83
C MET A 875 5.19 2.98 37.83
N ILE A 876 4.93 3.55 36.65
CA ILE A 876 4.37 4.90 36.50
C ILE A 876 2.86 4.89 36.80
N GLU A 877 2.15 3.85 36.35
CA GLU A 877 0.72 3.70 36.58
C GLU A 877 0.40 3.36 38.05
N ASP A 878 1.22 2.52 38.69
CA ASP A 878 1.05 2.12 40.08
C ASP A 878 2.35 2.32 40.86
N ALA A 879 2.38 3.40 41.65
CA ALA A 879 3.55 3.76 42.46
C ALA A 879 3.94 2.68 43.49
N ALA A 880 3.02 1.80 43.89
CA ALA A 880 3.33 0.70 44.81
C ALA A 880 4.19 -0.41 44.17
N LYS A 881 4.22 -0.47 42.83
CA LYS A 881 5.04 -1.42 42.07
C LYS A 881 6.46 -0.93 41.81
N PHE A 882 6.79 0.30 42.16
CA PHE A 882 8.12 0.84 41.92
C PHE A 882 9.18 0.11 42.77
N ASP A 883 10.15 -0.50 42.08
CA ASP A 883 11.30 -1.17 42.69
C ASP A 883 12.59 -0.77 41.96
N ARG A 884 13.47 -0.07 42.68
CA ARG A 884 14.74 0.45 42.13
C ARG A 884 15.64 -0.67 41.59
N GLY A 885 15.72 -1.80 42.29
CA GLY A 885 16.60 -2.91 41.91
C GLY A 885 16.16 -3.59 40.62
N THR A 886 14.86 -3.83 40.49
CA THR A 886 14.22 -4.43 39.32
C THR A 886 14.38 -3.53 38.10
N LEU A 887 14.18 -2.21 38.26
CA LEU A 887 14.44 -1.25 37.19
C LEU A 887 15.93 -1.26 36.78
N LEU A 888 16.87 -1.24 37.74
CA LEU A 888 18.30 -1.30 37.44
C LEU A 888 18.70 -2.58 36.68
N VAL A 889 18.13 -3.74 37.04
CA VAL A 889 18.37 -5.00 36.31
C VAL A 889 17.86 -4.91 34.87
N ALA A 890 16.67 -4.33 34.65
CA ALA A 890 16.12 -4.15 33.31
C ALA A 890 16.98 -3.19 32.46
N LEU A 891 17.42 -2.07 33.03
CA LEU A 891 18.28 -1.10 32.35
C LEU A 891 19.70 -1.67 32.11
N ASN A 892 20.22 -2.50 33.00
CA ASN A 892 21.51 -3.16 32.81
C ASN A 892 21.51 -4.07 31.58
N LYS A 893 20.43 -4.81 31.31
CA LYS A 893 20.27 -5.59 30.06
C LYS A 893 20.33 -4.71 28.82
N CYS A 894 19.82 -3.48 28.89
CA CYS A 894 19.91 -2.51 27.80
C CYS A 894 21.36 -2.06 27.60
N VAL A 895 22.10 -1.75 28.67
CA VAL A 895 23.51 -1.35 28.58
C VAL A 895 24.42 -2.50 28.14
N GLU A 896 24.20 -3.73 28.60
CA GLU A 896 24.91 -4.92 28.11
C GLU A 896 24.71 -5.11 26.61
N ARG A 897 23.46 -4.90 26.13
CA ARG A 897 23.16 -4.93 24.70
C ARG A 897 23.95 -3.87 23.92
N ILE A 898 24.03 -2.64 24.43
CA ILE A 898 24.85 -1.58 23.83
C ILE A 898 26.33 -1.95 23.83
N ALA A 899 26.85 -2.41 24.96
CA ALA A 899 28.27 -2.75 25.13
C ALA A 899 28.74 -3.89 24.21
N SER A 900 27.84 -4.78 23.80
CA SER A 900 28.12 -5.83 22.80
C SER A 900 28.29 -5.34 21.37
N GLY A 901 28.03 -4.07 21.07
CA GLY A 901 28.04 -3.51 19.72
C GLY A 901 26.79 -3.84 18.88
N ALA A 902 25.89 -4.69 19.38
CA ALA A 902 24.68 -5.14 18.65
C ALA A 902 23.66 -4.01 18.33
N THR A 903 23.92 -2.79 18.79
CA THR A 903 23.10 -1.60 18.52
C THR A 903 23.80 -0.55 17.66
N ASP A 904 25.07 -0.76 17.29
CA ASP A 904 25.93 0.25 16.67
C ASP A 904 25.42 0.72 15.30
N SER A 905 24.62 -0.11 14.66
CA SER A 905 23.97 0.22 13.40
C SER A 905 22.90 1.30 13.55
N ALA A 906 22.14 1.35 14.65
CA ALA A 906 20.95 2.19 14.74
C ALA A 906 20.94 3.15 15.93
N LEU A 907 21.50 2.75 17.08
CA LEU A 907 21.37 3.53 18.30
C LEU A 907 22.38 4.70 18.33
N PRO A 908 21.92 5.96 18.42
CA PRO A 908 22.84 7.08 18.52
C PRO A 908 23.62 7.08 19.84
N ALA A 909 24.91 7.37 19.79
CA ALA A 909 25.78 7.44 20.97
C ALA A 909 25.24 8.37 22.07
N ARG A 910 24.54 9.45 21.70
CA ARG A 910 23.87 10.36 22.66
C ARG A 910 22.81 9.64 23.49
N VAL A 911 21.98 8.79 22.87
CA VAL A 911 20.90 8.06 23.57
C VAL A 911 21.51 7.03 24.52
N ALA A 912 22.53 6.32 24.07
CA ALA A 912 23.30 5.41 24.91
C ALA A 912 23.92 6.13 26.12
N ALA A 913 24.53 7.29 25.91
CA ALA A 913 25.11 8.11 26.98
C ALA A 913 24.04 8.62 27.97
N SER A 914 22.88 9.05 27.48
CA SER A 914 21.75 9.46 28.33
C SER A 914 21.26 8.31 29.22
N LEU A 915 21.13 7.10 28.67
CA LEU A 915 20.77 5.91 29.42
C LEU A 915 21.79 5.58 30.51
N ALA A 916 23.08 5.57 30.16
CA ALA A 916 24.17 5.32 31.10
C ALA A 916 24.23 6.37 32.22
N ASN A 917 24.03 7.65 31.89
CA ASN A 917 24.00 8.74 32.86
C ASN A 917 22.83 8.61 33.83
N TYR A 918 21.63 8.25 33.34
CA TYR A 918 20.48 8.00 34.20
C TYR A 918 20.75 6.82 35.14
N MET A 919 21.29 5.72 34.63
CA MET A 919 21.65 4.56 35.46
C MET A 919 22.68 4.91 36.53
N LEU A 920 23.75 5.62 36.15
CA LEU A 920 24.77 6.07 37.10
C LEU A 920 24.16 6.95 38.19
N TRP A 921 23.25 7.85 37.82
CA TRP A 921 22.53 8.68 38.78
C TRP A 921 21.64 7.82 39.72
N LEU A 922 20.87 6.87 39.17
CA LEU A 922 19.93 6.03 39.92
C LEU A 922 20.65 5.09 40.91
N VAL A 923 21.79 4.53 40.52
CA VAL A 923 22.64 3.68 41.39
C VAL A 923 23.13 4.45 42.63
N ASN A 924 23.37 5.76 42.50
CA ASN A 924 23.83 6.62 43.59
C ASN A 924 22.68 7.14 44.48
N GLN A 925 21.42 6.78 44.21
CA GLN A 925 20.29 7.16 45.05
C GLN A 925 20.11 6.18 46.22
N SER A 926 19.38 6.61 47.26
CA SER A 926 18.97 5.74 48.37
C SER A 926 18.16 4.53 47.87
N GLU A 927 18.23 3.41 48.58
CA GLU A 927 17.36 2.25 48.29
C GLU A 927 15.87 2.58 48.49
N ALA A 928 15.58 3.58 49.33
CA ALA A 928 14.24 4.05 49.65
C ALA A 928 13.77 5.24 48.80
N ILE A 929 14.39 5.50 47.63
CA ILE A 929 13.96 6.57 46.72
C ILE A 929 12.49 6.39 46.32
N CYS A 930 11.72 7.49 46.33
CA CYS A 930 10.31 7.46 45.96
C CYS A 930 10.09 7.76 44.47
N VAL A 931 8.91 7.40 43.94
CA VAL A 931 8.56 7.55 42.51
C VAL A 931 8.70 8.99 42.03
N SER A 932 8.28 9.98 42.83
CA SER A 932 8.36 11.41 42.48
C SER A 932 9.79 11.91 42.34
N GLU A 933 10.77 11.25 42.98
CA GLU A 933 12.18 11.59 42.90
C GLU A 933 12.93 10.79 41.84
N ALA A 934 12.41 9.62 41.45
CA ALA A 934 13.05 8.66 40.55
C ALA A 934 13.13 9.11 39.07
N ARG A 935 12.52 10.25 38.71
CA ARG A 935 12.55 10.83 37.35
C ARG A 935 12.13 9.83 36.26
N LEU A 936 11.06 9.07 36.51
CA LEU A 936 10.61 8.00 35.60
C LEU A 936 10.26 8.50 34.18
N ALA A 937 9.81 9.75 34.06
CA ALA A 937 9.53 10.38 32.77
C ALA A 937 10.80 10.56 31.89
N ASP A 938 11.95 10.86 32.50
CA ASP A 938 13.21 11.05 31.78
C ASP A 938 13.67 9.72 31.16
N ILE A 939 13.67 8.65 31.96
CA ILE A 939 14.05 7.32 31.47
C ILE A 939 13.03 6.75 30.49
N LEU A 940 11.73 7.02 30.68
CA LEU A 940 10.72 6.64 29.70
C LEU A 940 10.99 7.30 28.34
N THR A 941 11.36 8.58 28.35
CA THR A 941 11.73 9.33 27.14
C THR A 941 12.96 8.74 26.46
N ILE A 942 14.00 8.40 27.23
CA ILE A 942 15.23 7.77 26.72
C ILE A 942 14.92 6.39 26.10
N LEU A 943 14.14 5.55 26.79
CA LEU A 943 13.77 4.21 26.31
C LEU A 943 12.90 4.28 25.05
N ASN A 944 11.90 5.16 25.03
CA ASN A 944 11.10 5.41 23.83
C ASN A 944 11.98 5.84 22.66
N LYS A 945 12.98 6.71 22.92
CA LYS A 945 13.89 7.15 21.87
C LYS A 945 14.79 6.03 21.36
N ALA A 946 15.30 5.18 22.26
CA ALA A 946 16.12 4.02 21.87
C ALA A 946 15.31 3.04 21.00
N ILE A 947 14.09 2.70 21.43
CA ILE A 947 13.19 1.81 20.68
C ILE A 947 12.87 2.42 19.32
N GLU A 948 12.53 3.70 19.25
CA GLU A 948 12.23 4.39 17.99
C GLU A 948 13.39 4.29 17.00
N GLU A 949 14.63 4.58 17.42
CA GLU A 949 15.80 4.56 16.52
C GLU A 949 16.09 3.14 15.97
N MET A 950 15.89 2.08 16.77
CA MET A 950 16.13 0.69 16.35
C MET A 950 14.95 0.07 15.58
N THR A 951 13.72 0.51 15.84
CA THR A 951 12.51 0.01 15.14
C THR A 951 12.28 0.69 13.80
N ARG A 952 12.87 1.86 13.56
CA ARG A 952 12.78 2.54 12.26
C ARG A 952 12.99 1.61 11.06
N PRO A 953 14.08 0.84 10.94
CA PRO A 953 14.27 -0.12 9.85
C PRO A 953 13.04 -0.99 9.52
N ILE A 954 12.45 -1.64 10.53
CA ILE A 954 11.31 -2.54 10.28
C ILE A 954 10.03 -1.78 9.91
N ASP A 955 9.91 -0.48 10.22
CA ASP A 955 8.70 0.27 9.90
C ASP A 955 8.46 0.32 8.38
N THR A 956 9.48 0.50 7.54
CA THR A 956 9.30 0.46 6.07
C THR A 956 8.81 -0.91 5.58
N ILE A 957 9.26 -1.99 6.20
CA ILE A 957 8.81 -3.36 5.89
C ILE A 957 7.34 -3.56 6.28
N ARG A 958 6.92 -2.90 7.36
CA ARG A 958 5.51 -2.88 7.79
C ARG A 958 4.65 -1.97 6.91
N HIS A 959 5.22 -1.03 6.15
CA HIS A 959 4.47 -0.12 5.27
C HIS A 959 4.02 -0.80 3.97
N GLN A 960 2.72 -0.75 3.69
CA GLN A 960 2.08 -1.55 2.63
C GLN A 960 1.19 -0.70 1.69
N ALA A 961 1.51 0.58 1.51
CA ALA A 961 0.84 1.47 0.55
C ALA A 961 1.85 2.30 -0.26
N LYS A 962 1.94 2.03 -1.56
CA LYS A 962 2.91 2.65 -2.49
C LYS A 962 2.82 4.16 -2.70
N THR A 963 1.69 4.77 -2.39
CA THR A 963 1.48 6.22 -2.50
C THR A 963 2.13 7.00 -1.36
N VAL A 964 2.69 6.30 -0.37
CA VAL A 964 3.31 6.93 0.80
C VAL A 964 4.80 7.15 0.59
N THR A 965 5.25 8.38 0.79
CA THR A 965 6.66 8.75 0.89
C THR A 965 7.34 8.01 2.05
N VAL A 966 8.56 7.49 1.82
CA VAL A 966 9.34 6.80 2.85
C VAL A 966 9.76 7.79 3.93
N GLY A 967 9.08 7.77 5.08
CA GLY A 967 9.41 8.57 6.25
C GLY A 967 8.22 8.79 7.19
N ILE A 968 8.48 8.84 8.49
CA ILE A 968 7.50 9.24 9.52
C ILE A 968 7.63 10.73 9.82
N SER A 969 6.51 11.46 9.87
CA SER A 969 6.43 12.76 10.54
C SER A 969 6.69 12.54 12.04
N ARG A 970 7.62 13.32 12.60
CA ARG A 970 8.07 13.17 13.99
C ARG A 970 7.41 14.23 14.86
N PRO A 971 7.05 13.92 16.12
CA PRO A 971 6.86 14.95 17.13
C PRO A 971 8.15 15.78 17.18
N GLN A 972 8.03 17.12 17.10
CA GLN A 972 9.16 17.98 17.42
C GLN A 972 9.59 17.66 18.86
N GLY A 973 10.85 17.24 19.00
CA GLY A 973 11.42 16.80 20.29
C GLY A 973 11.72 17.96 21.23
#